data_AF-A0A956X0Y3-F1
#
_entry.id   AF-A0A956X0Y3-F1
#
_cell.length_a   1.000
_cell.length_b   1.000
_cell.length_c   1.000
_cell.angle_alpha   90.00
_cell.angle_beta   90.00
_cell.angle_gamma   90.00
#
_symmetry.space_group_name_H-M   'P 1'
#
loop_
_entity.id
_entity.type
_entity.pdbx_description
1 polymer ?
#
loop_
_entity_poly.entity_id
_entity_poly.type
_entity_poly.pdbx_seq_one_letter_code
_entity_poly.pdbx_strand_id
1 'polypeptide(L)'
;MSDENLRPDLFSVTAPLVDHAAQDKPDKRPSQPNYHLVFDDEIDVSGPHDMALANRYALHLLYQLEEGQDGPNGWQNALAKYRGYGGISNVLDPRKMQGWEKEEYARLEALLTPDDLRSVQRSTPYAFYTPPKIIRAIWDGLALMGFSGGRVLEPGMGNGLFFAAMPVEMAEASFLTGVEIDQVSGRIAQQLFPQADIYLCGLQDAGFPDGSFDLVVGNVPFGQIPIHDEVFTGQKHILQSIHRYFMAKAVSLARVGGLVGLIVSRHFMDSKDDRVRRFIAERAELVGAFRLPVETFRRFARTSVTSDLLIFQRVEQGNPDASWVGTGEIVLPDEMNGGEGTAVINQHFIDCPDMMIGRARLGSSQHGPDFELVFESRSFYRPLAELMRHTLPLDVYVPVDMHCPTCGSLLPLGETKCKTCLARYTTHMAVVGEDVPEFAYFIGDHYGRVYQNRDGVGHLVEGAKKTLARIAGMIKIRDIANDLYELLRDPDADVTPLQQKLMWEYRLFVARHGFLNNNANRMAFRDDPDAPLLLALENWNEETETAKPAGIFYQRTLNQFSPPHKVELARDAMFLSLNLYGHINWGYMEGVTGRPFAELRAELDGEVFQTPQWDWQTADQYLSGDVALKLAEAKRAAAEDDSFNANVQALEAVLPDRLSPDDITASLGASWIPVHVIEQFANELLIDDSLANNLDVPEHEYRYDGREDVTVRYWPEIAEWAIGGWRPRNVLATERWGTKRAHALDLMASALNGRSFAVFDTIDERRVLNEVETLAAREKMALIKDAFRRWVWGDETRSRMLTGMYNETFNVYVPRRYDGSHLVLPGLASDAPTPRPNQKDAIWRGLQGDNMLVWHDVGYGKTFIAIALSMEMRRLGLRNKIMHVVPNNRIMQHATEAYRLYPGVRLLLVNSKRMSARRRAETMARIVTGDYDMIIVTHSAFKRIPVSDETYAEFVGGWVDVLDDYLWELDEDDPDEKLSVKQIQAQKERFEAKLDARKERARRHHDTHQFTWERLGIDMLIVDECHHFKNVWFPTKMNHLPGIGQADSDKAMDMFLKTQWLTRRCVCGRLLGANEHCPCPRSERVNNTSLILMTATALDNSIAEIYTWQRYLQYDQLLLRGIAHFDAWARMFGDEITLLEMKPSGTGWRQNTRFMRFNNVGELNRMFEQVADMQTDPTKLGIVLPAIQGGAPVGIEAEPSRDFLSHMELLADRANALD
;
A
#
# COMPACT_ATOMS: atom_id res chain seq x y z
N MET A 1 12.89 -37.54 -48.41
CA MET A 1 13.96 -37.37 -47.40
C MET A 1 13.90 -35.94 -46.97
N SER A 2 13.29 -35.75 -45.81
CA SER A 2 12.83 -34.49 -45.22
C SER A 2 13.30 -34.51 -43.77
N ASP A 3 13.86 -33.41 -43.29
CA ASP A 3 13.94 -33.08 -41.88
C ASP A 3 13.86 -31.55 -41.72
N GLU A 4 12.73 -31.11 -41.18
CA GLU A 4 12.45 -29.80 -40.56
C GLU A 4 11.80 -30.12 -39.22
N ASN A 5 12.29 -29.53 -38.12
CA ASN A 5 11.57 -29.45 -36.85
C ASN A 5 12.27 -28.47 -35.89
N LEU A 6 11.55 -27.43 -35.44
CA LEU A 6 11.33 -27.06 -34.03
C LEU A 6 10.78 -25.61 -33.89
N ARG A 7 9.45 -25.50 -33.81
CA ARG A 7 8.69 -24.52 -33.03
C ARG A 7 7.65 -25.31 -32.21
N PRO A 8 7.35 -24.98 -30.95
CA PRO A 8 6.13 -25.44 -30.30
C PRO A 8 5.10 -24.30 -30.22
N ASP A 9 3.98 -24.52 -30.92
CA ASP A 9 2.75 -23.74 -30.83
C ASP A 9 2.04 -24.02 -29.50
N LEU A 10 1.62 -22.97 -28.78
CA LEU A 10 0.68 -23.06 -27.65
C LEU A 10 -0.19 -21.79 -27.57
N PHE A 11 -1.17 -21.67 -28.46
CA PHE A 11 -2.35 -20.80 -28.27
C PHE A 11 -3.57 -21.40 -29.01
N SER A 12 -4.37 -22.22 -28.32
CA SER A 12 -5.82 -22.30 -28.55
C SER A 12 -6.51 -23.06 -27.42
N VAL A 13 -7.12 -22.35 -26.45
CA VAL A 13 -8.29 -22.87 -25.72
C VAL A 13 -9.23 -21.71 -25.46
N THR A 14 -10.22 -21.57 -26.33
CA THR A 14 -11.50 -20.90 -26.02
C THR A 14 -12.28 -21.81 -25.06
N ALA A 15 -12.47 -21.38 -23.81
CA ALA A 15 -13.43 -21.99 -22.88
C ALA A 15 -14.67 -21.07 -22.76
N PRO A 16 -15.89 -21.62 -22.62
CA PRO A 16 -17.12 -20.85 -22.70
C PRO A 16 -17.38 -20.03 -21.44
N LEU A 17 -18.08 -18.90 -21.64
CA LEU A 17 -18.70 -18.07 -20.60
C LEU A 17 -19.52 -18.93 -19.64
N VAL A 18 -19.16 -18.92 -18.35
CA VAL A 18 -20.04 -19.32 -17.26
C VAL A 18 -20.35 -18.06 -16.46
N ASP A 19 -21.61 -17.64 -16.55
CA ASP A 19 -22.20 -16.55 -15.80
C ASP A 19 -22.33 -16.98 -14.33
N HIS A 20 -21.65 -16.28 -13.41
CA HIS A 20 -21.84 -16.44 -11.97
C HIS A 20 -22.38 -15.13 -11.38
N ALA A 21 -23.54 -14.71 -11.88
CA ALA A 21 -24.45 -13.86 -11.13
C ALA A 21 -25.19 -14.72 -10.08
N ALA A 22 -25.31 -14.18 -8.87
CA ALA A 22 -25.86 -14.79 -7.66
C ALA A 22 -25.03 -15.96 -7.09
N GLN A 23 -24.45 -15.75 -5.91
CA GLN A 23 -24.42 -16.85 -4.94
C GLN A 23 -25.87 -17.14 -4.57
N ASP A 24 -26.54 -17.96 -5.39
CA ASP A 24 -27.49 -18.89 -4.82
C ASP A 24 -26.75 -19.61 -3.71
N LYS A 25 -27.34 -19.61 -2.51
CA LYS A 25 -26.97 -20.59 -1.49
C LYS A 25 -26.91 -21.94 -2.21
N PRO A 26 -25.88 -22.79 -1.95
CA PRO A 26 -25.92 -24.14 -2.49
C PRO A 26 -27.29 -24.71 -2.15
N ASP A 27 -28.00 -25.15 -3.20
CA ASP A 27 -29.32 -25.73 -3.07
C ASP A 27 -29.24 -26.74 -1.93
N LYS A 28 -30.01 -26.53 -0.86
CA LYS A 28 -29.91 -27.35 0.35
C LYS A 28 -30.11 -28.80 -0.09
N ARG A 29 -29.04 -29.60 -0.08
CA ARG A 29 -29.16 -31.06 -0.18
C ARG A 29 -30.18 -31.50 0.88
N PRO A 30 -30.99 -32.54 0.62
CA PRO A 30 -32.00 -33.00 1.56
C PRO A 30 -31.40 -33.17 2.95
N SER A 31 -32.08 -32.58 3.94
CA SER A 31 -31.72 -32.43 5.35
C SER A 31 -30.87 -33.57 5.95
N GLN A 32 -29.54 -33.47 5.88
CA GLN A 32 -28.69 -34.25 6.77
C GLN A 32 -28.76 -33.64 8.19
N PRO A 33 -28.90 -34.46 9.24
CA PRO A 33 -28.89 -33.98 10.62
C PRO A 33 -27.48 -33.54 11.04
N ASN A 34 -27.43 -32.63 12.01
CA ASN A 34 -26.18 -32.31 12.70
C ASN A 34 -25.59 -33.57 13.34
N TYR A 35 -24.26 -33.66 13.34
CA TYR A 35 -23.54 -34.76 13.95
C TYR A 35 -23.67 -34.74 15.47
N HIS A 36 -24.06 -35.87 16.07
CA HIS A 36 -24.11 -36.06 17.51
C HIS A 36 -23.16 -37.21 17.94
N LEU A 37 -22.38 -36.97 18.99
CA LEU A 37 -21.46 -37.95 19.57
C LEU A 37 -22.23 -39.05 20.31
N VAL A 38 -21.93 -40.31 20.00
CA VAL A 38 -22.40 -41.48 20.78
C VAL A 38 -21.33 -41.82 21.81
N PHE A 39 -21.66 -41.68 23.11
CA PHE A 39 -20.68 -41.75 24.21
C PHE A 39 -20.13 -43.17 24.53
N ASP A 40 -20.57 -44.21 23.81
CA ASP A 40 -20.06 -45.58 23.91
C ASP A 40 -18.85 -45.85 22.98
N ASP A 41 -18.57 -44.99 22.00
CA ASP A 41 -17.41 -45.13 21.14
C ASP A 41 -16.16 -44.51 21.81
N GLU A 42 -15.15 -45.34 22.09
CA GLU A 42 -13.81 -44.84 22.41
C GLU A 42 -13.25 -44.10 21.18
N ILE A 43 -13.42 -42.78 21.14
CA ILE A 43 -12.71 -41.89 20.22
C ILE A 43 -11.30 -41.62 20.76
N ASP A 44 -10.58 -42.69 21.11
CA ASP A 44 -9.21 -42.62 21.62
C ASP A 44 -8.26 -43.14 20.55
N VAL A 45 -7.24 -42.35 20.21
CA VAL A 45 -6.24 -42.70 19.19
C VAL A 45 -4.94 -43.02 19.92
N SER A 46 -4.51 -44.28 19.85
CA SER A 46 -3.50 -44.87 20.74
C SER A 46 -2.05 -44.39 20.54
N GLY A 47 -1.74 -43.68 19.44
CA GLY A 47 -0.36 -43.29 19.09
C GLY A 47 -0.23 -42.06 18.17
N PRO A 48 0.96 -41.41 18.08
CA PRO A 48 1.19 -40.26 17.19
C PRO A 48 0.92 -40.59 15.72
N HIS A 49 1.32 -41.80 15.30
CA HIS A 49 1.11 -42.30 13.94
C HIS A 49 -0.39 -42.51 13.64
N ASP A 50 -1.14 -43.11 14.56
CA ASP A 50 -2.59 -43.34 14.38
C ASP A 50 -3.38 -42.02 14.31
N MET A 51 -2.97 -41.01 15.08
CA MET A 51 -3.53 -39.66 15.02
C MET A 51 -3.28 -39.00 13.66
N ALA A 52 -2.07 -39.14 13.11
CA ALA A 52 -1.75 -38.61 11.79
C ALA A 52 -2.56 -39.30 10.69
N LEU A 53 -2.70 -40.62 10.76
CA LEU A 53 -3.56 -41.40 9.84
C LEU A 53 -5.03 -40.98 9.92
N ALA A 54 -5.57 -40.79 11.13
CA ALA A 54 -6.94 -40.34 11.32
C ALA A 54 -7.18 -38.93 10.76
N ASN A 55 -6.24 -38.01 10.98
CA ASN A 55 -6.28 -36.66 10.41
C ASN A 55 -6.24 -36.70 8.88
N ARG A 56 -5.29 -37.43 8.28
CA ARG A 56 -5.18 -37.53 6.82
C ARG A 56 -6.42 -38.17 6.19
N TYR A 57 -7.01 -39.18 6.84
CA TYR A 57 -8.25 -39.78 6.38
C TYR A 57 -9.42 -38.79 6.42
N ALA A 58 -9.54 -38.01 7.50
CA ALA A 58 -10.56 -36.96 7.60
C ALA A 58 -10.37 -35.87 6.53
N LEU A 59 -9.12 -35.47 6.26
CA LEU A 59 -8.79 -34.52 5.19
C LEU A 59 -9.19 -35.07 3.82
N HIS A 60 -8.82 -36.30 3.50
CA HIS A 60 -9.20 -36.93 2.24
C HIS A 60 -10.72 -36.98 2.06
N LEU A 61 -11.44 -37.35 3.11
CA LEU A 61 -12.90 -37.39 3.11
C LEU A 61 -13.53 -36.00 2.94
N LEU A 62 -12.95 -34.95 3.54
CA LEU A 62 -13.41 -33.56 3.35
C LEU A 62 -13.38 -33.18 1.87
N TYR A 63 -12.26 -33.40 1.18
CA TYR A 63 -12.14 -33.09 -0.25
C TYR A 63 -13.13 -33.90 -1.10
N GLN A 64 -13.32 -35.19 -0.80
CA GLN A 64 -14.32 -36.01 -1.51
C GLN A 64 -15.74 -35.43 -1.39
N LEU A 65 -16.13 -34.98 -0.19
CA LEU A 65 -17.45 -34.40 0.06
C LEU A 65 -17.61 -33.04 -0.64
N GLU A 66 -16.56 -32.21 -0.65
CA GLU A 66 -16.53 -30.92 -1.33
C GLU A 66 -16.59 -31.04 -2.86
N GLU A 67 -16.00 -32.08 -3.43
CA GLU A 67 -16.13 -32.44 -4.85
C GLU A 67 -17.51 -33.00 -5.24
N GLY A 68 -18.43 -33.10 -4.27
CA GLY A 68 -19.78 -33.56 -4.50
C GLY A 68 -19.96 -35.08 -4.49
N GLN A 69 -18.95 -35.84 -4.07
CA GLN A 69 -19.04 -37.29 -3.93
C GLN A 69 -19.84 -37.66 -2.67
N ASP A 70 -20.57 -38.78 -2.70
CA ASP A 70 -21.27 -39.30 -1.53
C ASP A 70 -20.27 -39.86 -0.51
N GLY A 71 -20.38 -39.43 0.75
CA GLY A 71 -19.55 -39.96 1.83
C GLY A 71 -19.91 -41.42 2.15
N PRO A 72 -18.93 -42.27 2.53
CA PRO A 72 -19.21 -43.64 2.97
C PRO A 72 -20.12 -43.67 4.21
N ASN A 73 -20.85 -44.76 4.45
CA ASN A 73 -21.68 -44.89 5.65
C ASN A 73 -20.86 -44.60 6.92
N GLY A 74 -21.34 -43.68 7.75
CA GLY A 74 -20.65 -43.25 8.97
C GLY A 74 -19.48 -42.28 8.76
N TRP A 75 -19.38 -41.62 7.59
CA TRP A 75 -18.32 -40.65 7.28
C TRP A 75 -18.20 -39.50 8.31
N GLN A 76 -19.31 -39.06 8.92
CA GLN A 76 -19.28 -38.02 9.95
C GLN A 76 -18.43 -38.45 11.18
N ASN A 77 -18.43 -39.74 11.55
CA ASN A 77 -17.55 -40.26 12.61
C ASN A 77 -16.07 -40.17 12.24
N ALA A 78 -15.73 -40.26 10.96
CA ALA A 78 -14.35 -40.13 10.49
C ALA A 78 -13.89 -38.68 10.48
N LEU A 79 -14.73 -37.74 10.02
CA LEU A 79 -14.45 -36.31 10.12
C LEU A 79 -14.34 -35.84 11.58
N ALA A 80 -15.22 -36.34 12.45
CA ALA A 80 -15.22 -36.03 13.87
C ALA A 80 -13.98 -36.56 14.61
N LYS A 81 -13.12 -37.37 13.98
CA LYS A 81 -11.82 -37.82 14.52
C LYS A 81 -10.65 -36.87 14.20
N TYR A 82 -10.85 -35.84 13.37
CA TYR A 82 -9.82 -34.84 13.10
C TYR A 82 -9.45 -34.08 14.39
N ARG A 83 -8.15 -33.99 14.71
CA ARG A 83 -7.62 -33.36 15.93
C ARG A 83 -6.48 -32.39 15.65
N GLY A 84 -6.28 -32.00 14.38
CA GLY A 84 -5.16 -31.16 13.96
C GLY A 84 -3.79 -31.78 14.25
N TYR A 85 -2.71 -31.05 13.95
CA TYR A 85 -1.34 -31.55 14.06
C TYR A 85 -0.58 -31.02 15.28
N GLY A 86 -1.25 -30.31 16.20
CA GLY A 86 -0.61 -29.70 17.37
C GLY A 86 0.16 -30.69 18.26
N GLY A 87 -0.46 -31.82 18.60
CA GLY A 87 0.17 -32.90 19.39
C GLY A 87 1.17 -33.79 18.64
N ILE A 88 1.35 -33.56 17.33
CA ILE A 88 2.23 -34.31 16.42
C ILE A 88 3.00 -33.36 15.48
N SER A 89 3.35 -32.17 15.97
CA SER A 89 3.96 -31.08 15.20
C SER A 89 5.25 -31.44 14.48
N ASN A 90 5.96 -32.48 14.94
CA ASN A 90 7.14 -33.04 14.26
C ASN A 90 6.84 -33.51 12.82
N VAL A 91 5.61 -33.90 12.49
CA VAL A 91 5.17 -34.27 11.12
C VAL A 91 5.20 -33.07 10.16
N LEU A 92 5.23 -31.84 10.68
CA LEU A 92 5.15 -30.61 9.89
C LEU A 92 6.42 -29.74 9.96
N ASP A 93 7.45 -30.17 10.72
CA ASP A 93 8.71 -29.45 10.92
C ASP A 93 9.86 -30.14 10.16
N PRO A 94 10.34 -29.60 9.03
CA PRO A 94 11.35 -30.24 8.17
C PRO A 94 12.66 -30.58 8.90
N ARG A 95 12.95 -29.90 10.03
CA ARG A 95 14.16 -30.11 10.82
C ARG A 95 14.03 -31.27 11.83
N LYS A 96 12.81 -31.75 12.10
CA LYS A 96 12.50 -32.75 13.15
C LYS A 96 11.94 -34.07 12.62
N MET A 97 11.54 -34.16 11.35
CA MET A 97 10.95 -35.38 10.77
C MET A 97 11.95 -36.56 10.72
N GLN A 98 11.59 -37.72 11.30
CA GLN A 98 12.42 -38.94 11.27
C GLN A 98 11.60 -40.23 11.11
N GLY A 99 11.69 -40.92 9.98
CA GLY A 99 10.96 -42.17 9.76
C GLY A 99 9.57 -41.91 9.17
N TRP A 100 8.50 -42.39 9.84
CA TRP A 100 7.12 -42.33 9.33
C TRP A 100 6.59 -40.89 9.16
N GLU A 101 7.12 -39.92 9.93
CA GLU A 101 6.76 -38.50 9.82
C GLU A 101 7.10 -37.91 8.44
N LYS A 102 8.17 -38.38 7.79
CA LYS A 102 8.56 -37.92 6.44
C LYS A 102 7.57 -38.42 5.38
N GLU A 103 7.18 -39.68 5.48
CA GLU A 103 6.20 -40.28 4.56
C GLU A 103 4.83 -39.64 4.73
N GLU A 104 4.44 -39.34 5.97
CA GLU A 104 3.16 -38.70 6.26
C GLU A 104 3.13 -37.24 5.78
N TYR A 105 4.23 -36.48 5.94
CA TYR A 105 4.34 -35.14 5.36
C TYR A 105 4.19 -35.16 3.84
N ALA A 106 4.89 -36.06 3.15
CA ALA A 106 4.79 -36.19 1.68
C ALA A 106 3.36 -36.55 1.22
N ARG A 107 2.64 -37.37 2.00
CA ARG A 107 1.22 -37.68 1.72
C ARG A 107 0.30 -36.49 1.98
N LEU A 108 0.60 -35.65 2.96
CA LEU A 108 -0.15 -34.43 3.22
C LEU A 108 0.11 -33.36 2.16
N GLU A 109 1.35 -33.23 1.71
CA GLU A 109 1.73 -32.34 0.60
C GLU A 109 1.05 -32.74 -0.70
N ALA A 110 0.88 -34.05 -0.96
CA ALA A 110 0.16 -34.56 -2.12
C ALA A 110 -1.37 -34.42 -2.01
N LEU A 111 -1.92 -34.47 -0.79
CA LEU A 111 -3.37 -34.46 -0.55
C LEU A 111 -3.93 -33.03 -0.40
N LEU A 112 -3.20 -32.15 0.26
CA LEU A 112 -3.65 -30.81 0.62
C LEU A 112 -3.26 -29.79 -0.44
N THR A 113 -4.12 -28.79 -0.64
CA THR A 113 -3.69 -27.58 -1.34
C THR A 113 -2.58 -26.88 -0.56
N PRO A 114 -1.70 -26.09 -1.20
CA PRO A 114 -0.69 -25.31 -0.50
C PRO A 114 -1.25 -24.39 0.60
N ASP A 115 -2.49 -23.93 0.45
CA ASP A 115 -3.18 -23.10 1.44
C ASP A 115 -3.66 -23.90 2.64
N ASP A 116 -4.23 -25.08 2.41
CA ASP A 116 -4.67 -25.96 3.50
C ASP A 116 -3.49 -26.53 4.28
N LEU A 117 -2.39 -26.87 3.61
CA LEU A 117 -1.14 -27.28 4.27
C LEU A 117 -0.61 -26.16 5.19
N ARG A 118 -0.64 -24.91 4.73
CA ARG A 118 -0.26 -23.75 5.55
C ARG A 118 -1.23 -23.49 6.70
N SER A 119 -2.54 -23.66 6.50
CA SER A 119 -3.55 -23.55 7.56
C SER A 119 -3.25 -24.55 8.68
N VAL A 120 -3.02 -25.81 8.31
CA VAL A 120 -2.65 -26.91 9.22
C VAL A 120 -1.32 -26.64 9.96
N GLN A 121 -0.31 -26.10 9.26
CA GLN A 121 0.96 -25.71 9.90
C GLN A 121 0.78 -24.57 10.89
N ARG A 122 -0.01 -23.54 10.56
CA ARG A 122 -0.25 -22.38 11.43
C ARG A 122 -1.13 -22.68 12.64
N SER A 123 -2.06 -23.62 12.52
CA SER A 123 -2.92 -24.03 13.63
C SER A 123 -2.20 -24.95 14.63
N THR A 124 -1.01 -25.45 14.30
CA THR A 124 -0.21 -26.36 15.14
C THR A 124 0.03 -25.84 16.57
N PRO A 125 0.41 -24.56 16.81
CA PRO A 125 0.58 -24.05 18.17
C PRO A 125 -0.71 -23.89 18.96
N TYR A 126 -1.88 -23.99 18.32
CA TYR A 126 -3.19 -23.59 18.86
C TYR A 126 -4.27 -24.68 18.84
N ALA A 127 -3.99 -25.84 18.22
CA ALA A 127 -4.90 -26.96 18.05
C ALA A 127 -5.02 -27.82 19.32
N PHE A 128 -5.73 -27.34 20.34
CA PHE A 128 -6.01 -28.05 21.60
C PHE A 128 -7.50 -28.43 21.69
N TYR A 129 -7.81 -29.71 21.50
CA TYR A 129 -9.19 -30.20 21.52
C TYR A 129 -9.60 -30.67 22.93
N THR A 130 -10.78 -30.25 23.37
CA THR A 130 -11.35 -30.64 24.67
C THR A 130 -11.93 -32.06 24.62
N PRO A 131 -11.66 -32.94 25.60
CA PRO A 131 -12.24 -34.28 25.63
C PRO A 131 -13.78 -34.25 25.72
N PRO A 132 -14.52 -35.08 24.94
CA PRO A 132 -15.98 -35.12 24.94
C PRO A 132 -16.62 -35.30 26.32
N LYS A 133 -15.98 -36.06 27.23
CA LYS A 133 -16.46 -36.26 28.60
C LYS A 133 -16.43 -34.98 29.45
N ILE A 134 -15.48 -34.07 29.19
CA ILE A 134 -15.42 -32.75 29.85
C ILE A 134 -16.48 -31.83 29.26
N ILE A 135 -16.60 -31.80 27.94
CA ILE A 135 -17.64 -31.04 27.25
C ILE A 135 -19.03 -31.47 27.74
N ARG A 136 -19.25 -32.76 27.94
CA ARG A 136 -20.52 -33.27 28.46
C ARG A 136 -20.80 -32.81 29.89
N ALA A 137 -19.80 -32.83 30.77
CA ALA A 137 -19.93 -32.31 32.13
C ALA A 137 -20.27 -30.80 32.12
N ILE A 138 -19.72 -30.03 31.17
CA ILE A 138 -20.06 -28.61 30.98
C ILE A 138 -21.53 -28.46 30.59
N TRP A 139 -22.01 -29.23 29.61
CA TRP A 139 -23.42 -29.20 29.21
C TRP A 139 -24.38 -29.63 30.33
N ASP A 140 -24.04 -30.68 31.09
CA ASP A 140 -24.83 -31.11 32.24
C ASP A 140 -24.87 -30.01 33.32
N GLY A 141 -23.76 -29.30 33.54
CA GLY A 141 -23.69 -28.12 34.40
C GLY A 141 -24.55 -26.96 33.93
N LEU A 142 -24.52 -26.64 32.63
CA LEU A 142 -25.36 -25.61 32.02
C LEU A 142 -26.86 -25.94 32.14
N ALA A 143 -27.22 -27.22 32.00
CA ALA A 143 -28.58 -27.69 32.19
C ALA A 143 -29.07 -27.51 33.65
N LEU A 144 -28.22 -27.78 34.65
CA LEU A 144 -28.54 -27.53 36.06
C LEU A 144 -28.80 -26.06 36.36
N MET A 145 -28.11 -25.16 35.65
CA MET A 145 -28.32 -23.72 35.76
C MET A 145 -29.54 -23.22 34.97
N GLY A 146 -30.34 -24.11 34.39
CA GLY A 146 -31.62 -23.78 33.73
C GLY A 146 -31.53 -23.55 32.21
N PHE A 147 -30.35 -23.71 31.59
CA PHE A 147 -30.23 -23.57 30.13
C PHE A 147 -30.81 -24.80 29.42
N SER A 148 -31.87 -24.60 28.64
CA SER A 148 -32.56 -25.66 27.88
C SER A 148 -32.64 -25.39 26.37
N GLY A 149 -32.20 -24.22 25.92
CA GLY A 149 -32.21 -23.80 24.52
C GLY A 149 -32.04 -22.28 24.36
N GLY A 150 -31.56 -21.82 23.20
CA GLY A 150 -31.33 -20.40 22.90
C GLY A 150 -30.30 -20.17 21.79
N ARG A 151 -29.82 -18.93 21.62
CA ARG A 151 -28.72 -18.61 20.70
C ARG A 151 -27.38 -18.94 21.35
N VAL A 152 -26.65 -19.89 20.77
CA VAL A 152 -25.38 -20.40 21.30
C VAL A 152 -24.23 -20.00 20.38
N LEU A 153 -23.17 -19.45 20.95
CA LEU A 153 -21.91 -19.18 20.26
C LEU A 153 -20.80 -20.09 20.78
N GLU A 154 -20.10 -20.78 19.88
CA GLU A 154 -18.81 -21.43 20.14
C GLU A 154 -17.68 -20.64 19.47
N PRO A 155 -16.89 -19.84 20.22
CA PRO A 155 -15.75 -19.11 19.68
C PRO A 155 -14.51 -20.02 19.62
N GLY A 156 -13.88 -20.16 18.45
CA GLY A 156 -12.75 -21.08 18.25
C GLY A 156 -13.19 -22.55 18.28
N MET A 157 -14.24 -22.88 17.50
CA MET A 157 -14.96 -24.15 17.60
C MET A 157 -14.18 -25.39 17.15
N GLY A 158 -13.06 -25.22 16.45
CA GLY A 158 -12.33 -26.31 15.78
C GLY A 158 -13.25 -27.08 14.84
N ASN A 159 -13.37 -28.38 15.07
CA ASN A 159 -14.27 -29.26 14.31
C ASN A 159 -15.68 -29.39 14.96
N GLY A 160 -16.00 -28.57 15.99
CA GLY A 160 -17.32 -28.48 16.63
C GLY A 160 -17.62 -29.56 17.67
N LEU A 161 -16.64 -30.03 18.45
CA LEU A 161 -16.90 -31.04 19.49
C LEU A 161 -17.87 -30.56 20.59
N PHE A 162 -17.96 -29.25 20.87
CA PHE A 162 -18.97 -28.75 21.82
C PHE A 162 -20.38 -28.95 21.30
N PHE A 163 -20.62 -28.67 20.02
CA PHE A 163 -21.91 -28.94 19.38
C PHE A 163 -22.21 -30.45 19.33
N ALA A 164 -21.22 -31.28 18.97
CA ALA A 164 -21.44 -32.72 18.87
C ALA A 164 -21.83 -33.39 20.20
N ALA A 165 -21.30 -32.90 21.34
CA ALA A 165 -21.55 -33.47 22.67
C ALA A 165 -22.77 -32.84 23.39
N MET A 166 -23.41 -31.86 22.76
CA MET A 166 -24.61 -31.20 23.27
C MET A 166 -25.76 -32.22 23.38
N PRO A 167 -26.56 -32.22 24.47
CA PRO A 167 -27.76 -33.04 24.57
C PRO A 167 -28.69 -32.79 23.37
N VAL A 168 -29.25 -33.85 22.78
CA VAL A 168 -30.02 -33.77 21.52
C VAL A 168 -31.20 -32.81 21.67
N GLU A 169 -31.94 -32.93 22.76
CA GLU A 169 -33.12 -32.09 23.05
C GLU A 169 -32.73 -30.61 23.18
N MET A 170 -31.55 -30.33 23.74
CA MET A 170 -31.04 -28.98 23.91
C MET A 170 -30.53 -28.41 22.57
N ALA A 171 -29.89 -29.25 21.75
CA ALA A 171 -29.41 -28.88 20.43
C ALA A 171 -30.58 -28.57 19.47
N GLU A 172 -31.64 -29.38 19.50
CA GLU A 172 -32.88 -29.13 18.76
C GLU A 172 -33.59 -27.84 19.19
N ALA A 173 -33.42 -27.43 20.45
CA ALA A 173 -33.96 -26.19 21.01
C ALA A 173 -33.02 -24.98 20.87
N SER A 174 -31.89 -25.10 20.15
CA SER A 174 -30.86 -24.06 20.07
C SER A 174 -30.56 -23.60 18.64
N PHE A 175 -30.17 -22.32 18.51
CA PHE A 175 -29.57 -21.77 17.30
C PHE A 175 -28.05 -21.76 17.48
N LEU A 176 -27.36 -22.62 16.75
CA LEU A 176 -25.92 -22.84 16.90
C LEU A 176 -25.13 -21.94 15.94
N THR A 177 -24.22 -21.14 16.50
CA THR A 177 -23.28 -20.29 15.76
C THR A 177 -21.85 -20.64 16.14
N GLY A 178 -21.03 -21.00 15.17
CA GLY A 178 -19.63 -21.33 15.37
C GLY A 178 -18.70 -20.35 14.67
N VAL A 179 -17.57 -20.02 15.29
CA VAL A 179 -16.50 -19.22 14.65
C VAL A 179 -15.20 -20.00 14.70
N GLU A 180 -14.57 -20.22 13.57
CA GLU A 180 -13.26 -20.87 13.48
C GLU A 180 -12.34 -20.10 12.53
N ILE A 181 -11.10 -19.88 12.95
CA ILE A 181 -10.09 -19.16 12.15
C ILE A 181 -9.35 -20.10 11.19
N ASP A 182 -9.20 -21.37 11.57
CA ASP A 182 -8.58 -22.39 10.74
C ASP A 182 -9.56 -22.93 9.68
N GLN A 183 -9.24 -22.71 8.41
CA GLN A 183 -10.13 -23.03 7.29
C GLN A 183 -10.43 -24.53 7.19
N VAL A 184 -9.47 -25.38 7.53
CA VAL A 184 -9.61 -26.83 7.41
C VAL A 184 -10.58 -27.36 8.46
N SER A 185 -10.36 -27.06 9.74
CA SER A 185 -11.24 -27.51 10.82
C SER A 185 -12.62 -26.87 10.75
N GLY A 186 -12.73 -25.61 10.32
CA GLY A 186 -14.01 -24.95 10.13
C GLY A 186 -14.83 -25.54 8.96
N ARG A 187 -14.20 -25.93 7.83
CA ARG A 187 -14.89 -26.64 6.74
C ARG A 187 -15.31 -28.05 7.17
N ILE A 188 -14.49 -28.73 7.97
CA ILE A 188 -14.91 -29.99 8.64
C ILE A 188 -16.15 -29.76 9.51
N ALA A 189 -16.17 -28.67 10.29
CA ALA A 189 -17.33 -28.33 11.11
C ALA A 189 -18.58 -28.04 10.25
N GLN A 190 -18.45 -27.35 9.12
CA GLN A 190 -19.57 -27.12 8.19
C GLN A 190 -20.18 -28.43 7.66
N GLN A 191 -19.35 -29.45 7.40
CA GLN A 191 -19.84 -30.78 7.01
C GLN A 191 -20.50 -31.53 8.17
N LEU A 192 -19.99 -31.37 9.40
CA LEU A 192 -20.55 -32.02 10.59
C LEU A 192 -21.85 -31.37 11.08
N PHE A 193 -22.01 -30.06 10.92
CA PHE A 193 -23.16 -29.29 11.42
C PHE A 193 -23.82 -28.46 10.31
N PRO A 194 -24.43 -29.11 9.30
CA PRO A 194 -25.04 -28.41 8.17
C PRO A 194 -26.24 -27.52 8.57
N GLN A 195 -26.75 -27.62 9.80
CA GLN A 195 -27.84 -26.78 10.32
C GLN A 195 -27.33 -25.63 11.21
N ALA A 196 -26.02 -25.55 11.50
CA ALA A 196 -25.40 -24.48 12.28
C ALA A 196 -24.82 -23.38 11.36
N ASP A 197 -24.79 -22.13 11.85
CA ASP A 197 -24.14 -21.03 11.15
C ASP A 197 -22.65 -20.99 11.53
N ILE A 198 -21.77 -21.47 10.64
CA ILE A 198 -20.33 -21.57 10.89
C ILE A 198 -19.56 -20.55 10.04
N TYR A 199 -18.88 -19.63 10.73
CA TYR A 199 -18.09 -18.54 10.16
C TYR A 199 -16.60 -18.87 10.17
N LEU A 200 -15.98 -18.88 8.98
CA LEU A 200 -14.55 -19.15 8.79
C LEU A 200 -13.71 -17.87 8.90
N CYS A 201 -13.65 -17.28 10.10
CA CYS A 201 -12.94 -16.02 10.37
C CYS A 201 -12.48 -15.91 11.84
N GLY A 202 -11.70 -14.88 12.17
CA GLY A 202 -11.39 -14.56 13.56
C GLY A 202 -12.59 -13.96 14.30
N LEU A 203 -12.70 -14.18 15.61
CA LEU A 203 -13.82 -13.67 16.42
C LEU A 203 -13.97 -12.13 16.34
N GLN A 204 -12.86 -11.41 16.17
CA GLN A 204 -12.86 -9.94 15.98
C GLN A 204 -13.51 -9.49 14.67
N ASP A 205 -13.51 -10.35 13.64
CA ASP A 205 -13.99 -10.05 12.30
C ASP A 205 -15.44 -10.52 12.08
N ALA A 206 -15.97 -11.34 13.00
CA ALA A 206 -17.32 -11.91 12.89
C ALA A 206 -18.45 -10.87 13.01
N GLY A 207 -18.16 -9.66 13.50
CA GLY A 207 -19.07 -8.50 13.44
C GLY A 207 -20.35 -8.63 14.27
N PHE A 208 -20.40 -9.56 15.23
CA PHE A 208 -21.59 -9.75 16.08
C PHE A 208 -21.83 -8.55 17.01
N PRO A 209 -23.07 -8.05 17.12
CA PRO A 209 -23.44 -7.03 18.10
C PRO A 209 -23.31 -7.56 19.55
N ASP A 210 -23.02 -6.68 20.50
CA ASP A 210 -23.06 -7.00 21.93
C ASP A 210 -24.46 -7.48 22.35
N GLY A 211 -24.51 -8.46 23.27
CA GLY A 211 -25.76 -9.05 23.77
C GLY A 211 -26.53 -9.93 22.77
N SER A 212 -25.85 -10.45 21.73
CA SER A 212 -26.47 -11.27 20.69
C SER A 212 -26.71 -12.74 21.06
N PHE A 213 -26.13 -13.24 22.15
CA PHE A 213 -26.18 -14.67 22.48
C PHE A 213 -26.72 -14.93 23.89
N ASP A 214 -27.48 -16.02 24.03
CA ASP A 214 -27.98 -16.55 25.30
C ASP A 214 -26.89 -17.34 26.04
N LEU A 215 -26.01 -18.00 25.28
CA LEU A 215 -24.87 -18.76 25.78
C LEU A 215 -23.65 -18.56 24.88
N VAL A 216 -22.49 -18.28 25.49
CA VAL A 216 -21.18 -18.40 24.83
C VAL A 216 -20.39 -19.51 25.52
N VAL A 217 -20.04 -20.58 24.81
CA VAL A 217 -19.40 -21.77 25.40
C VAL A 217 -18.28 -22.29 24.52
N GLY A 218 -17.17 -22.76 25.09
CA GLY A 218 -16.06 -23.27 24.28
C GLY A 218 -14.71 -23.36 25.01
N ASN A 219 -13.66 -23.61 24.23
CA ASN A 219 -12.28 -23.64 24.70
C ASN A 219 -11.46 -22.54 24.02
N VAL A 220 -10.81 -21.67 24.79
CA VAL A 220 -10.05 -20.55 24.23
C VAL A 220 -8.66 -21.02 23.76
N PRO A 221 -8.19 -20.62 22.57
CA PRO A 221 -6.85 -20.99 22.10
C PRO A 221 -5.74 -20.55 23.07
N PHE A 222 -4.76 -21.42 23.30
CA PHE A 222 -3.67 -21.14 24.25
C PHE A 222 -2.52 -20.37 23.58
N GLY A 223 -2.18 -19.17 24.06
CA GLY A 223 -0.98 -18.44 23.64
C GLY A 223 -0.91 -16.99 24.16
N GLN A 224 0.24 -16.33 23.95
CA GLN A 224 0.41 -14.88 24.17
C GLN A 224 0.41 -14.15 22.82
N ILE A 225 -0.77 -14.03 22.21
CA ILE A 225 -0.95 -13.35 20.92
C ILE A 225 -1.67 -12.02 21.16
N PRO A 226 -1.13 -10.89 20.69
CA PRO A 226 -1.87 -9.63 20.69
C PRO A 226 -2.95 -9.66 19.61
N ILE A 227 -4.18 -9.27 19.98
CA ILE A 227 -5.33 -9.19 19.07
C ILE A 227 -5.62 -7.72 18.77
N HIS A 228 -6.03 -7.41 17.55
CA HIS A 228 -6.51 -6.08 17.18
C HIS A 228 -8.02 -6.13 17.01
N ASP A 229 -8.78 -5.43 17.85
CA ASP A 229 -10.22 -5.26 17.74
C ASP A 229 -10.55 -3.78 18.00
N GLU A 230 -11.23 -3.14 17.05
CA GLU A 230 -11.55 -1.71 17.10
C GLU A 230 -12.34 -1.33 18.36
N VAL A 231 -13.19 -2.25 18.86
CA VAL A 231 -14.02 -2.07 20.07
C VAL A 231 -13.17 -1.85 21.32
N PHE A 232 -11.99 -2.48 21.40
CA PHE A 232 -11.12 -2.45 22.57
C PHE A 232 -9.84 -1.61 22.36
N THR A 233 -9.76 -0.79 21.30
CA THR A 233 -8.56 0.02 20.96
C THR A 233 -8.06 0.90 22.12
N GLY A 234 -8.97 1.41 22.96
CA GLY A 234 -8.65 2.18 24.16
C GLY A 234 -8.22 1.34 25.38
N GLN A 235 -8.33 0.01 25.31
CA GLN A 235 -8.17 -0.93 26.41
C GLN A 235 -7.02 -1.92 26.12
N LYS A 236 -5.81 -1.38 25.93
CA LYS A 236 -4.60 -2.15 25.55
C LYS A 236 -4.33 -3.40 26.41
N HIS A 237 -4.74 -3.39 27.68
CA HIS A 237 -4.56 -4.51 28.61
C HIS A 237 -5.41 -5.76 28.26
N ILE A 238 -6.52 -5.59 27.52
CA ILE A 238 -7.34 -6.68 26.96
C ILE A 238 -6.69 -7.23 25.69
N LEU A 239 -6.21 -6.34 24.82
CA LEU A 239 -5.66 -6.68 23.49
C LEU A 239 -4.30 -7.40 23.52
N GLN A 240 -3.61 -7.42 24.66
CA GLN A 240 -2.27 -8.03 24.79
C GLN A 240 -2.26 -9.56 24.87
N SER A 241 -3.39 -10.20 25.15
CA SER A 241 -3.46 -11.67 25.29
C SER A 241 -4.79 -12.18 24.74
N ILE A 242 -4.72 -13.23 23.93
CA ILE A 242 -5.89 -13.91 23.37
C ILE A 242 -6.88 -14.37 24.46
N HIS A 243 -6.39 -14.85 25.61
CA HIS A 243 -7.25 -15.26 26.74
C HIS A 243 -8.05 -14.10 27.31
N ARG A 244 -7.40 -12.93 27.47
CA ARG A 244 -8.03 -11.71 27.97
C ARG A 244 -9.07 -11.19 26.98
N TYR A 245 -8.73 -11.21 25.69
CA TYR A 245 -9.62 -10.79 24.61
C TYR A 245 -10.86 -11.68 24.50
N PHE A 246 -10.71 -13.00 24.40
CA PHE A 246 -11.84 -13.93 24.25
C PHE A 246 -12.80 -13.84 25.44
N MET A 247 -12.29 -13.75 26.67
CA MET A 247 -13.15 -13.61 27.85
C MET A 247 -13.92 -12.29 27.85
N ALA A 248 -13.24 -11.16 27.59
CA ALA A 248 -13.89 -9.85 27.52
C ALA A 248 -14.93 -9.77 26.38
N LYS A 249 -14.61 -10.33 25.21
CA LYS A 249 -15.50 -10.37 24.05
C LYS A 249 -16.70 -11.28 24.31
N ALA A 250 -16.50 -12.48 24.86
CA ALA A 250 -17.58 -13.43 25.18
C ALA A 250 -18.60 -12.83 26.16
N VAL A 251 -18.14 -12.15 27.22
CA VAL A 251 -19.02 -11.44 28.15
C VAL A 251 -19.77 -10.28 27.47
N SER A 252 -19.15 -9.59 26.52
CA SER A 252 -19.82 -8.52 25.77
C SER A 252 -20.89 -9.07 24.82
N LEU A 253 -20.64 -10.23 24.19
CA LEU A 253 -21.56 -10.89 23.27
C LEU A 253 -22.74 -11.60 23.96
N ALA A 254 -22.59 -11.99 25.23
CA ALA A 254 -23.68 -12.55 26.02
C ALA A 254 -24.68 -11.45 26.43
N ARG A 255 -25.98 -11.74 26.30
CA ARG A 255 -27.05 -10.84 26.78
C ARG A 255 -27.14 -10.86 28.31
N VAL A 256 -27.70 -9.81 28.90
CA VAL A 256 -28.04 -9.81 30.33
C VAL A 256 -28.96 -11.00 30.66
N GLY A 257 -28.64 -11.72 31.73
CA GLY A 257 -29.27 -12.98 32.13
C GLY A 257 -28.78 -14.22 31.39
N GLY A 258 -27.93 -14.06 30.36
CA GLY A 258 -27.27 -15.15 29.63
C GLY A 258 -26.00 -15.66 30.32
N LEU A 259 -25.46 -16.77 29.83
CA LEU A 259 -24.33 -17.48 30.42
C LEU A 259 -23.08 -17.44 29.52
N VAL A 260 -21.90 -17.45 30.13
CA VAL A 260 -20.60 -17.62 29.46
C VAL A 260 -19.83 -18.72 30.15
N GLY A 261 -19.49 -19.80 29.45
CA GLY A 261 -18.76 -20.96 29.98
C GLY A 261 -17.52 -21.27 29.14
N LEU A 262 -16.34 -20.81 29.56
CA LEU A 262 -15.11 -20.95 28.78
C LEU A 262 -14.01 -21.68 29.55
N ILE A 263 -13.26 -22.53 28.85
CA ILE A 263 -11.99 -23.07 29.32
C ILE A 263 -10.88 -22.09 28.93
N VAL A 264 -10.06 -21.67 29.90
CA VAL A 264 -8.94 -20.73 29.73
C VAL A 264 -7.69 -21.19 30.48
N SER A 265 -6.53 -20.62 30.15
CA SER A 265 -5.31 -20.85 30.92
C SER A 265 -5.42 -20.35 32.36
N ARG A 266 -4.84 -21.08 33.33
CA ARG A 266 -4.78 -20.66 34.75
C ARG A 266 -4.21 -19.26 34.94
N HIS A 267 -3.33 -18.82 34.03
CA HIS A 267 -2.70 -17.52 34.07
C HIS A 267 -3.70 -16.36 33.94
N PHE A 268 -4.91 -16.59 33.42
CA PHE A 268 -5.97 -15.59 33.43
C PHE A 268 -6.42 -15.26 34.86
N MET A 269 -6.72 -16.29 35.67
CA MET A 269 -7.14 -16.14 37.06
C MET A 269 -5.99 -15.73 37.98
N ASP A 270 -4.79 -16.28 37.76
CA ASP A 270 -3.63 -16.09 38.65
C ASP A 270 -2.77 -14.84 38.32
N SER A 271 -3.11 -14.11 37.25
CA SER A 271 -2.39 -12.88 36.85
C SER A 271 -2.43 -11.82 37.95
N LYS A 272 -1.27 -11.24 38.30
CA LYS A 272 -1.19 -10.08 39.21
C LYS A 272 -1.86 -8.82 38.64
N ASP A 273 -1.96 -8.70 37.31
CA ASP A 273 -2.74 -7.65 36.64
C ASP A 273 -4.23 -8.03 36.67
N ASP A 274 -5.02 -7.29 37.43
CA ASP A 274 -6.44 -7.52 37.71
C ASP A 274 -7.39 -6.73 36.79
N ARG A 275 -6.87 -5.85 35.91
CA ARG A 275 -7.70 -4.92 35.13
C ARG A 275 -8.75 -5.60 34.27
N VAL A 276 -8.40 -6.71 33.63
CA VAL A 276 -9.36 -7.49 32.81
C VAL A 276 -10.40 -8.19 33.70
N ARG A 277 -10.00 -8.69 34.88
CA ARG A 277 -10.94 -9.30 35.84
C ARG A 277 -11.90 -8.27 36.39
N ARG A 278 -11.44 -7.05 36.72
CA ARG A 278 -12.32 -5.92 37.06
C ARG A 278 -13.29 -5.58 35.93
N PHE A 279 -12.79 -5.47 34.69
CA PHE A 279 -13.62 -5.19 33.52
C PHE A 279 -14.77 -6.20 33.36
N ILE A 280 -14.49 -7.48 33.60
CA ILE A 280 -15.49 -8.56 33.56
C ILE A 280 -16.40 -8.50 34.77
N ALA A 281 -15.87 -8.32 35.98
CA ALA A 281 -16.62 -8.29 37.23
C ALA A 281 -17.63 -7.13 37.30
N GLU A 282 -17.40 -6.02 36.58
CA GLU A 282 -18.38 -4.94 36.40
C GLU A 282 -19.61 -5.38 35.58
N ARG A 283 -19.49 -6.45 34.78
CA ARG A 283 -20.45 -6.85 33.73
C ARG A 283 -21.01 -8.24 33.94
N ALA A 284 -20.36 -9.09 34.71
CA ALA A 284 -20.74 -10.48 34.90
C ALA A 284 -20.37 -10.96 36.31
N GLU A 285 -21.20 -11.85 36.85
CA GLU A 285 -20.96 -12.51 38.12
C GLU A 285 -20.35 -13.90 37.87
N LEU A 286 -19.33 -14.25 38.65
CA LEU A 286 -18.71 -15.58 38.59
C LEU A 286 -19.62 -16.59 39.29
N VAL A 287 -20.19 -17.52 38.52
CA VAL A 287 -21.18 -18.52 38.97
C VAL A 287 -20.51 -19.85 39.29
N GLY A 288 -19.41 -20.16 38.61
CA GLY A 288 -18.58 -21.33 38.90
C GLY A 288 -17.18 -21.18 38.35
N ALA A 289 -16.18 -21.67 39.08
CA ALA A 289 -14.81 -21.77 38.61
C ALA A 289 -14.22 -23.11 39.06
N PHE A 290 -13.66 -23.87 38.14
CA PHE A 290 -13.09 -25.19 38.41
C PHE A 290 -11.70 -25.27 37.82
N ARG A 291 -10.69 -25.55 38.64
CA ARG A 291 -9.30 -25.70 38.19
C ARG A 291 -9.03 -27.17 37.84
N LEU A 292 -8.59 -27.39 36.61
CA LEU A 292 -8.37 -28.70 36.01
C LEU A 292 -6.88 -29.10 36.10
N PRO A 293 -6.57 -30.37 36.42
CA PRO A 293 -5.22 -30.89 36.54
C PRO A 293 -4.47 -30.92 35.21
N VAL A 294 -3.15 -30.88 35.28
CA VAL A 294 -2.23 -30.77 34.14
C VAL A 294 -2.38 -31.92 33.14
N GLU A 295 -2.83 -33.10 33.58
CA GLU A 295 -3.06 -34.27 32.72
C GLU A 295 -4.38 -34.25 31.95
N THR A 296 -5.27 -33.28 32.18
CA THR A 296 -6.64 -33.23 31.62
C THR A 296 -6.67 -33.37 30.10
N PHE A 297 -5.75 -32.69 29.41
CA PHE A 297 -5.67 -32.69 27.94
C PHE A 297 -4.58 -33.64 27.40
N ARG A 298 -3.81 -34.32 28.28
CA ARG A 298 -2.62 -35.11 27.89
C ARG A 298 -2.96 -36.35 27.07
N ARG A 299 -4.07 -37.05 27.37
CA ARG A 299 -4.48 -38.23 26.59
C ARG A 299 -5.10 -37.87 25.24
N PHE A 300 -5.80 -36.74 25.15
CA PHE A 300 -6.63 -36.38 24.00
C PHE A 300 -5.97 -35.38 23.02
N ALA A 301 -5.14 -34.47 23.53
CA ALA A 301 -4.43 -33.44 22.75
C ALA A 301 -2.91 -33.44 22.99
N ARG A 302 -2.39 -34.36 23.83
CA ARG A 302 -0.95 -34.52 24.16
C ARG A 302 -0.29 -33.32 24.82
N THR A 303 -1.06 -32.49 25.51
CA THR A 303 -0.59 -31.23 26.09
C THR A 303 -0.79 -31.23 27.60
N SER A 304 0.23 -30.77 28.33
CA SER A 304 0.28 -30.76 29.79
C SER A 304 0.18 -29.32 30.30
N VAL A 305 -1.04 -28.83 30.56
CA VAL A 305 -1.30 -27.45 31.03
C VAL A 305 -2.42 -27.45 32.05
N THR A 306 -2.19 -26.84 33.22
CA THR A 306 -3.26 -26.55 34.21
C THR A 306 -4.15 -25.42 33.68
N SER A 307 -5.46 -25.68 33.60
CA SER A 307 -6.45 -24.79 32.97
C SER A 307 -7.66 -24.60 33.89
N ASP A 308 -8.39 -23.50 33.71
CA ASP A 308 -9.59 -23.17 34.49
C ASP A 308 -10.83 -23.22 33.60
N LEU A 309 -11.89 -23.90 34.05
CA LEU A 309 -13.24 -23.76 33.50
C LEU A 309 -13.96 -22.66 34.28
N LEU A 310 -14.31 -21.57 33.61
CA LEU A 310 -14.98 -20.42 34.22
C LEU A 310 -16.38 -20.26 33.65
N ILE A 311 -17.35 -20.10 34.53
CA ILE A 311 -18.76 -19.91 34.22
C ILE A 311 -19.22 -18.59 34.83
N PHE A 312 -19.69 -17.69 33.98
CA PHE A 312 -20.22 -16.38 34.35
C PHE A 312 -21.68 -16.24 33.95
N GLN A 313 -22.44 -15.47 34.72
CA GLN A 313 -23.72 -14.92 34.30
C GLN A 313 -23.55 -13.44 33.96
N ARG A 314 -24.01 -13.02 32.79
CA ARG A 314 -24.03 -11.60 32.41
C ARG A 314 -25.09 -10.87 33.22
N VAL A 315 -24.68 -9.83 33.93
CA VAL A 315 -25.58 -8.97 34.74
C VAL A 315 -25.54 -7.53 34.24
N GLU A 316 -26.53 -6.71 34.57
CA GLU A 316 -26.54 -5.31 34.14
C GLU A 316 -25.46 -4.48 34.87
N GLN A 317 -25.28 -4.74 36.17
CA GLN A 317 -24.25 -4.15 37.02
C GLN A 317 -23.66 -5.23 37.93
N GLY A 318 -22.39 -5.56 37.76
CA GLY A 318 -21.67 -6.51 38.60
C GLY A 318 -20.84 -5.84 39.70
N ASN A 319 -20.09 -6.64 40.47
CA ASN A 319 -19.26 -6.19 41.58
C ASN A 319 -17.76 -6.21 41.20
N PRO A 320 -17.12 -5.06 40.90
CA PRO A 320 -15.69 -5.00 40.58
C PRO A 320 -14.76 -5.37 41.75
N ASP A 321 -15.28 -5.39 42.98
CA ASP A 321 -14.55 -5.72 44.21
C ASP A 321 -14.82 -7.16 44.67
N ALA A 322 -15.37 -8.02 43.81
CA ALA A 322 -15.59 -9.43 44.11
C ALA A 322 -14.26 -10.14 44.44
N SER A 323 -14.28 -11.09 45.38
CA SER A 323 -13.05 -11.73 45.89
C SER A 323 -12.20 -12.38 44.79
N TRP A 324 -12.83 -13.00 43.78
CA TRP A 324 -12.16 -13.63 42.63
C TRP A 324 -11.38 -12.65 41.73
N VAL A 325 -11.54 -11.33 41.88
CA VAL A 325 -10.73 -10.34 41.15
C VAL A 325 -9.29 -10.31 41.70
N GLY A 326 -9.11 -10.59 42.99
CA GLY A 326 -7.83 -10.59 43.69
C GLY A 326 -7.02 -11.89 43.55
N THR A 327 -5.76 -11.82 43.96
CA THR A 327 -4.85 -12.97 44.09
C THR A 327 -4.25 -12.99 45.48
N GLY A 328 -3.97 -14.17 46.02
CA GLY A 328 -3.26 -14.36 47.29
C GLY A 328 -2.08 -15.33 47.15
N GLU A 329 -1.29 -15.43 48.21
CA GLU A 329 -0.15 -16.36 48.29
C GLU A 329 -0.54 -17.61 49.07
N ILE A 330 -0.14 -18.77 48.57
CA ILE A 330 -0.28 -20.07 49.25
C ILE A 330 1.07 -20.78 49.33
N VAL A 331 1.23 -21.61 50.36
CA VAL A 331 2.41 -22.44 50.55
C VAL A 331 2.11 -23.86 50.07
N LEU A 332 2.97 -24.41 49.21
CA LEU A 332 2.79 -25.70 48.56
C LEU A 332 4.05 -26.56 48.66
N PRO A 333 3.92 -27.89 48.59
CA PRO A 333 5.07 -28.78 48.45
C PRO A 333 5.88 -28.45 47.17
N ASP A 334 7.19 -28.26 47.33
CA ASP A 334 8.15 -28.04 46.25
C ASP A 334 8.90 -29.33 45.93
N GLU A 335 8.50 -30.00 44.86
CA GLU A 335 9.14 -31.25 44.41
C GLU A 335 10.49 -31.02 43.74
N MET A 336 10.79 -29.81 43.25
CA MET A 336 12.07 -29.50 42.63
C MET A 336 13.17 -29.29 43.66
N ASN A 337 12.86 -28.58 44.74
CA ASN A 337 13.87 -28.15 45.72
C ASN A 337 13.80 -28.91 47.05
N GLY A 338 12.77 -29.76 47.26
CA GLY A 338 12.59 -30.54 48.48
C GLY A 338 12.23 -29.66 49.68
N GLY A 339 10.94 -29.37 49.86
CA GLY A 339 10.45 -28.55 50.96
C GLY A 339 9.08 -27.93 50.66
N GLU A 340 8.85 -26.73 51.17
CA GLU A 340 7.67 -25.92 50.87
C GLU A 340 8.10 -24.65 50.11
N GLY A 341 7.31 -24.23 49.11
CA GLY A 341 7.50 -23.00 48.35
C GLY A 341 6.19 -22.23 48.19
N THR A 342 6.27 -20.95 47.83
CA THR A 342 5.10 -20.06 47.72
C THR A 342 4.63 -19.93 46.28
N ALA A 343 3.33 -20.07 46.04
CA ALA A 343 2.67 -19.79 44.77
C ALA A 343 1.65 -18.65 44.91
N VAL A 344 1.59 -17.76 43.93
CA VAL A 344 0.51 -16.76 43.81
C VAL A 344 -0.61 -17.38 42.98
N ILE A 345 -1.81 -17.50 43.55
CA ILE A 345 -3.00 -17.98 42.86
C ILE A 345 -4.19 -17.05 43.11
N ASN A 346 -5.24 -17.18 42.30
CA ASN A 346 -6.47 -16.42 42.47
C ASN A 346 -7.12 -16.65 43.84
N GLN A 347 -7.63 -15.58 44.45
CA GLN A 347 -8.23 -15.62 45.77
C GLN A 347 -9.44 -16.57 45.84
N HIS A 348 -10.20 -16.73 44.75
CA HIS A 348 -11.32 -17.69 44.70
C HIS A 348 -10.87 -19.14 44.99
N PHE A 349 -9.75 -19.58 44.42
CA PHE A 349 -9.23 -20.93 44.66
C PHE A 349 -8.58 -21.09 46.04
N ILE A 350 -8.21 -19.98 46.69
CA ILE A 350 -7.77 -19.98 48.10
C ILE A 350 -8.98 -20.13 49.02
N ASP A 351 -10.04 -19.38 48.74
CA ASP A 351 -11.28 -19.38 49.52
C ASP A 351 -12.08 -20.67 49.33
N CYS A 352 -11.98 -21.28 48.14
CA CYS A 352 -12.71 -22.49 47.73
C CYS A 352 -11.74 -23.56 47.20
N PRO A 353 -10.89 -24.16 48.05
CA PRO A 353 -9.86 -25.11 47.62
C PRO A 353 -10.43 -26.40 47.01
N ASP A 354 -11.66 -26.78 47.38
CA ASP A 354 -12.37 -27.94 46.79
C ASP A 354 -12.69 -27.77 45.29
N MET A 355 -12.57 -26.54 44.76
CA MET A 355 -12.73 -26.25 43.32
C MET A 355 -11.48 -26.58 42.50
N MET A 356 -10.38 -26.98 43.15
CA MET A 356 -9.16 -27.50 42.50
C MET A 356 -9.21 -29.02 42.44
N ILE A 357 -9.44 -29.57 41.24
CA ILE A 357 -9.61 -31.01 41.03
C ILE A 357 -8.25 -31.74 40.97
N GLY A 358 -7.64 -31.99 42.12
CA GLY A 358 -6.36 -32.70 42.25
C GLY A 358 -5.54 -32.21 43.42
N ARG A 359 -4.27 -32.60 43.48
CA ARG A 359 -3.32 -32.14 44.49
C ARG A 359 -2.44 -31.03 43.92
N ALA A 360 -2.45 -29.87 44.59
CA ALA A 360 -1.62 -28.73 44.24
C ALA A 360 -0.16 -28.96 44.68
N ARG A 361 0.80 -28.61 43.82
CA ARG A 361 2.23 -28.67 44.08
C ARG A 361 2.99 -27.67 43.21
N LEU A 362 4.27 -27.45 43.51
CA LEU A 362 5.19 -26.76 42.60
C LEU A 362 5.96 -27.80 41.75
N GLY A 363 5.75 -27.72 40.44
CA GLY A 363 6.40 -28.55 39.43
C GLY A 363 7.42 -27.76 38.59
N SER A 364 7.96 -28.40 37.54
CA SER A 364 9.05 -27.87 36.72
C SER A 364 8.56 -27.35 35.37
N SER A 365 8.71 -26.04 35.13
CA SER A 365 8.48 -25.42 33.82
C SER A 365 9.78 -24.92 33.17
N GLN A 366 9.73 -24.61 31.87
CA GLN A 366 10.83 -23.99 31.11
C GLN A 366 11.25 -22.59 31.62
N HIS A 367 10.50 -22.02 32.58
CA HIS A 367 10.75 -20.70 33.18
C HIS A 367 10.99 -20.78 34.70
N GLY A 368 11.15 -21.97 35.29
CA GLY A 368 11.36 -22.19 36.72
C GLY A 368 10.19 -22.92 37.41
N PRO A 369 10.14 -22.93 38.76
CA PRO A 369 9.07 -23.57 39.53
C PRO A 369 7.71 -22.98 39.17
N ASP A 370 6.74 -23.82 38.82
CA ASP A 370 5.38 -23.40 38.44
C ASP A 370 4.33 -24.19 39.22
N PHE A 371 3.18 -23.58 39.47
CA PHE A 371 2.07 -24.27 40.14
C PHE A 371 1.45 -25.27 39.17
N GLU A 372 1.34 -26.51 39.64
CA GLU A 372 0.69 -27.61 38.94
C GLU A 372 -0.36 -28.24 39.85
N LEU A 373 -1.45 -28.67 39.22
CA LEU A 373 -2.46 -29.50 39.85
C LEU A 373 -2.37 -30.90 39.25
N VAL A 374 -2.10 -31.91 40.08
CA VAL A 374 -1.85 -33.29 39.64
C VAL A 374 -2.87 -34.25 40.19
N PHE A 375 -3.30 -35.22 39.38
CA PHE A 375 -4.39 -36.12 39.73
C PHE A 375 -3.92 -37.40 40.44
N GLU A 376 -4.58 -37.76 41.55
CA GLU A 376 -4.17 -38.92 42.40
C GLU A 376 -4.91 -40.25 42.08
N SER A 377 -5.92 -40.28 41.20
CA SER A 377 -6.73 -41.50 40.93
C SER A 377 -6.77 -41.93 39.45
N ARG A 378 -7.34 -43.11 39.15
CA ARG A 378 -7.39 -43.68 37.77
C ARG A 378 -8.47 -43.08 36.86
N SER A 379 -9.43 -42.27 37.36
CA SER A 379 -10.52 -41.69 36.54
C SER A 379 -10.81 -40.23 36.91
N PHE A 380 -10.49 -39.33 35.98
CA PHE A 380 -10.59 -37.87 36.13
C PHE A 380 -11.98 -37.27 35.91
N TYR A 381 -12.83 -37.94 35.11
CA TYR A 381 -14.09 -37.35 34.62
C TYR A 381 -15.25 -37.37 35.63
N ARG A 382 -15.26 -38.35 36.55
CA ARG A 382 -16.32 -38.50 37.56
C ARG A 382 -16.31 -37.36 38.61
N PRO A 383 -15.14 -36.92 39.13
CA PRO A 383 -15.05 -35.79 40.05
C PRO A 383 -15.57 -34.45 39.53
N LEU A 384 -15.31 -34.05 38.27
CA LEU A 384 -15.78 -32.77 37.74
C LEU A 384 -17.31 -32.68 37.69
N ALA A 385 -17.97 -33.72 37.14
CA ALA A 385 -19.43 -33.76 37.04
C ALA A 385 -20.12 -33.83 38.42
N GLU A 386 -19.52 -34.55 39.39
CA GLU A 386 -20.01 -34.57 40.77
C GLU A 386 -19.84 -33.22 41.45
N LEU A 387 -18.68 -32.58 41.29
CA LEU A 387 -18.39 -31.27 41.86
C LEU A 387 -19.35 -30.20 41.30
N MET A 388 -19.54 -30.15 39.97
CA MET A 388 -20.48 -29.22 39.33
C MET A 388 -21.92 -29.41 39.85
N ARG A 389 -22.38 -30.65 40.06
CA ARG A 389 -23.70 -30.95 40.63
C ARG A 389 -23.91 -30.43 42.04
N HIS A 390 -22.84 -30.36 42.85
CA HIS A 390 -22.92 -29.96 44.25
C HIS A 390 -22.64 -28.47 44.49
N THR A 391 -22.03 -27.78 43.53
CA THR A 391 -21.47 -26.44 43.72
C THR A 391 -22.12 -25.38 42.84
N LEU A 392 -22.63 -25.75 41.66
CA LEU A 392 -23.30 -24.80 40.79
C LEU A 392 -24.70 -24.46 41.32
N PRO A 393 -25.09 -23.18 41.31
CA PRO A 393 -26.45 -22.78 41.66
C PRO A 393 -27.46 -23.26 40.59
N LEU A 394 -28.68 -23.57 41.04
CA LEU A 394 -29.76 -24.00 40.16
C LEU A 394 -30.48 -22.80 39.53
N ASP A 395 -30.92 -22.95 38.28
CA ASP A 395 -31.82 -22.03 37.57
C ASP A 395 -31.38 -20.55 37.54
N VAL A 396 -30.07 -20.31 37.42
CA VAL A 396 -29.51 -18.95 37.30
C VAL A 396 -29.77 -18.34 35.93
N TYR A 397 -29.88 -19.15 34.87
CA TYR A 397 -30.21 -18.67 33.53
C TYR A 397 -31.62 -18.07 33.49
N VAL A 398 -31.75 -16.85 32.98
CA VAL A 398 -33.05 -16.18 32.84
C VAL A 398 -33.51 -16.31 31.38
N PRO A 399 -34.52 -17.15 31.07
CA PRO A 399 -35.09 -17.23 29.73
C PRO A 399 -35.86 -15.95 29.41
N VAL A 400 -35.80 -15.51 28.16
CA VAL A 400 -36.54 -14.33 27.67
C VAL A 400 -37.38 -14.75 26.47
N ASP A 401 -38.65 -14.34 26.44
CA ASP A 401 -39.49 -14.51 25.26
C ASP A 401 -38.81 -13.85 24.04
N MET A 402 -38.60 -14.61 22.96
CA MET A 402 -37.91 -14.09 21.78
C MET A 402 -38.78 -13.05 21.07
N HIS A 403 -38.38 -11.79 21.16
CA HIS A 403 -39.00 -10.69 20.44
C HIS A 403 -38.16 -10.33 19.21
N CYS A 404 -38.81 -10.10 18.08
CA CYS A 404 -38.16 -9.63 16.86
C CYS A 404 -37.38 -8.33 17.17
N PRO A 405 -36.04 -8.29 16.99
CA PRO A 405 -35.21 -7.14 17.39
C PRO A 405 -35.55 -5.86 16.62
N THR A 406 -36.31 -5.96 15.54
CA THR A 406 -36.72 -4.82 14.70
C THR A 406 -38.10 -4.26 15.07
N CYS A 407 -39.05 -5.09 15.54
CA CYS A 407 -40.43 -4.62 15.80
C CYS A 407 -41.05 -5.10 17.11
N GLY A 408 -40.37 -5.91 17.93
CA GLY A 408 -40.83 -6.30 19.25
C GLY A 408 -42.02 -7.27 19.25
N SER A 409 -42.20 -8.10 18.22
CA SER A 409 -43.23 -9.15 18.20
C SER A 409 -42.64 -10.50 18.60
N LEU A 410 -43.39 -11.32 19.36
CA LEU A 410 -42.98 -12.70 19.68
C LEU A 410 -42.70 -13.51 18.40
N LEU A 411 -41.53 -14.15 18.33
CA LEU A 411 -41.19 -15.13 17.29
C LEU A 411 -41.55 -16.54 17.80
N PRO A 412 -42.40 -17.31 17.09
CA PRO A 412 -42.60 -18.71 17.40
C PRO A 412 -41.28 -19.50 17.20
N LEU A 413 -41.02 -20.48 18.07
CA LEU A 413 -39.88 -21.40 17.92
C LEU A 413 -39.89 -22.03 16.52
N GLY A 414 -38.82 -21.78 15.75
CA GLY A 414 -38.59 -22.35 14.42
C GLY A 414 -38.80 -21.43 13.21
N GLU A 415 -39.25 -20.17 13.36
CA GLU A 415 -39.34 -19.21 12.24
C GLU A 415 -38.16 -18.20 12.23
N THR A 416 -37.54 -17.99 11.07
CA THR A 416 -36.34 -17.14 10.89
C THR A 416 -36.63 -15.68 10.48
N LYS A 417 -37.89 -15.31 10.23
CA LYS A 417 -38.28 -13.93 9.87
C LYS A 417 -39.66 -13.56 10.41
N CYS A 418 -39.79 -12.37 11.00
CA CYS A 418 -41.08 -11.82 11.45
C CYS A 418 -41.95 -11.37 10.26
N LYS A 419 -43.14 -11.97 10.12
CA LYS A 419 -44.14 -11.64 9.09
C LYS A 419 -44.61 -10.17 9.15
N THR A 420 -44.69 -9.58 10.34
CA THR A 420 -45.11 -8.19 10.57
C THR A 420 -44.04 -7.18 10.15
N CYS A 421 -42.76 -7.51 10.37
CA CYS A 421 -41.63 -6.70 9.96
C CYS A 421 -41.42 -6.76 8.42
N LEU A 422 -41.75 -7.88 7.77
CA LEU A 422 -41.77 -7.99 6.30
C LEU A 422 -42.77 -7.00 5.65
N ALA A 423 -43.86 -6.67 6.34
CA ALA A 423 -44.86 -5.70 5.89
C ALA A 423 -44.55 -4.23 6.25
N ARG A 424 -43.57 -3.97 7.14
CA ARG A 424 -43.17 -2.59 7.55
C ARG A 424 -42.06 -1.98 6.70
N TYR A 425 -41.37 -2.77 5.87
CA TYR A 425 -40.34 -2.28 4.95
C TYR A 425 -40.88 -1.35 3.83
N THR A 426 -42.19 -1.19 3.70
CA THR A 426 -42.83 -0.46 2.58
C THR A 426 -43.32 0.95 2.89
N THR A 427 -43.11 1.50 4.10
CA THR A 427 -43.75 2.80 4.48
C THR A 427 -42.81 4.00 4.64
N HIS A 428 -41.48 3.85 4.56
CA HIS A 428 -40.51 4.96 4.71
C HIS A 428 -39.48 5.07 3.57
N MET A 429 -39.61 4.25 2.53
CA MET A 429 -38.71 4.25 1.37
C MET A 429 -39.46 4.79 0.15
N ALA A 430 -38.88 5.78 -0.51
CA ALA A 430 -39.33 6.20 -1.83
C ALA A 430 -38.68 5.31 -2.89
N VAL A 431 -39.42 4.98 -3.95
CA VAL A 431 -38.85 4.36 -5.14
C VAL A 431 -37.87 5.36 -5.75
N VAL A 432 -36.65 4.91 -5.99
CA VAL A 432 -35.63 5.69 -6.67
C VAL A 432 -35.86 5.51 -8.16
N GLY A 433 -36.01 6.61 -8.90
CA GLY A 433 -36.04 6.53 -10.37
C GLY A 433 -34.73 5.98 -10.90
N GLU A 434 -34.77 5.25 -12.03
CA GLU A 434 -33.58 4.62 -12.62
C GLU A 434 -32.42 5.61 -12.87
N ASP A 435 -32.75 6.89 -13.10
CA ASP A 435 -31.79 7.95 -13.42
C ASP A 435 -31.21 8.68 -12.20
N VAL A 436 -31.61 8.36 -10.96
CA VAL A 436 -31.15 9.08 -9.77
C VAL A 436 -29.83 8.48 -9.26
N PRO A 437 -28.68 9.20 -9.32
CA PRO A 437 -27.40 8.61 -8.95
C PRO A 437 -27.26 8.33 -7.45
N GLU A 438 -26.38 7.39 -7.09
CA GLU A 438 -26.07 7.07 -5.68
C GLU A 438 -25.57 8.31 -4.91
N PHE A 439 -26.19 8.57 -3.74
CA PHE A 439 -26.11 9.76 -2.88
C PHE A 439 -26.82 11.04 -3.37
N ALA A 440 -27.41 11.04 -4.57
CA ALA A 440 -28.18 12.19 -5.02
C ALA A 440 -29.43 12.38 -4.15
N TYR A 441 -29.71 13.63 -3.82
CA TYR A 441 -30.97 14.00 -3.18
C TYR A 441 -32.08 14.06 -4.23
N PHE A 442 -33.29 13.66 -3.88
CA PHE A 442 -34.46 13.79 -4.76
C PHE A 442 -35.72 14.03 -3.93
N ILE A 443 -36.77 14.51 -4.58
CA ILE A 443 -38.08 14.71 -3.95
C ILE A 443 -38.92 13.48 -4.26
N GLY A 444 -39.37 12.77 -3.24
CA GLY A 444 -40.21 11.57 -3.43
C GLY A 444 -41.64 11.93 -3.83
N ASP A 445 -42.22 11.13 -4.72
CA ASP A 445 -43.57 11.33 -5.29
C ASP A 445 -44.67 11.35 -4.23
N HIS A 446 -44.44 10.65 -3.11
CA HIS A 446 -45.33 10.65 -1.97
C HIS A 446 -44.82 11.65 -0.92
N TYR A 447 -45.61 12.71 -0.70
CA TYR A 447 -45.46 13.71 0.36
C TYR A 447 -44.45 14.85 0.18
N GLY A 448 -43.77 14.98 -0.99
CA GLY A 448 -42.92 16.13 -1.27
C GLY A 448 -41.75 16.31 -0.28
N ARG A 449 -41.30 15.20 0.31
CA ARG A 449 -40.18 15.15 1.26
C ARG A 449 -38.87 14.90 0.52
N VAL A 450 -37.77 15.31 1.14
CA VAL A 450 -36.41 15.12 0.61
C VAL A 450 -35.92 13.73 0.98
N TYR A 451 -35.53 12.96 -0.02
CA TYR A 451 -34.90 11.66 0.11
C TYR A 451 -33.47 11.74 -0.44
N GLN A 452 -32.63 10.79 -0.05
CA GLN A 452 -31.32 10.56 -0.62
C GLN A 452 -31.27 9.13 -1.13
N ASN A 453 -30.86 8.93 -2.39
CA ASN A 453 -30.60 7.60 -2.91
C ASN A 453 -29.43 6.97 -2.15
N ARG A 454 -29.66 5.82 -1.51
CA ARG A 454 -28.59 4.97 -0.99
C ARG A 454 -28.91 3.53 -1.31
N ASP A 455 -27.96 2.85 -1.95
CA ASP A 455 -28.07 1.45 -2.35
C ASP A 455 -29.32 1.19 -3.22
N GLY A 456 -29.66 2.14 -4.10
CA GLY A 456 -30.83 2.07 -4.99
C GLY A 456 -32.18 2.31 -4.30
N VAL A 457 -32.17 2.79 -3.05
CA VAL A 457 -33.41 3.07 -2.31
C VAL A 457 -33.43 4.46 -1.69
N GLY A 458 -34.61 5.09 -1.70
CA GLY A 458 -34.80 6.45 -1.22
C GLY A 458 -34.88 6.50 0.30
N HIS A 459 -33.82 6.96 0.96
CA HIS A 459 -33.81 7.18 2.40
C HIS A 459 -34.26 8.59 2.74
N LEU A 460 -35.25 8.74 3.62
CA LEU A 460 -35.74 10.04 4.07
C LEU A 460 -34.60 10.82 4.74
N VAL A 461 -34.40 12.08 4.32
CA VAL A 461 -33.42 12.97 4.93
C VAL A 461 -34.09 13.69 6.11
N GLU A 462 -33.61 13.42 7.32
CA GLU A 462 -34.06 14.11 8.53
C GLU A 462 -33.19 15.33 8.83
N GLY A 463 -33.82 16.43 9.23
CA GLY A 463 -33.12 17.66 9.54
C GLY A 463 -34.06 18.82 9.86
N ALA A 464 -33.48 19.95 10.29
CA ALA A 464 -34.25 21.16 10.54
C ALA A 464 -35.03 21.59 9.28
N LYS A 465 -36.27 22.07 9.45
CA LYS A 465 -37.13 22.54 8.32
C LYS A 465 -36.41 23.50 7.38
N LYS A 466 -35.57 24.40 7.92
CA LYS A 466 -34.75 25.34 7.12
C LYS A 466 -33.72 24.63 6.25
N THR A 467 -33.08 23.56 6.73
CA THR A 467 -32.09 22.79 5.97
C THR A 467 -32.76 21.96 4.87
N LEU A 468 -33.89 21.31 5.17
CA LEU A 468 -34.65 20.55 4.17
C LEU A 468 -35.22 21.47 3.07
N ALA A 469 -35.66 22.68 3.43
CA ALA A 469 -36.09 23.68 2.45
C ALA A 469 -34.94 24.11 1.51
N ARG A 470 -33.72 24.25 2.04
CA ARG A 470 -32.52 24.51 1.21
C ARG A 470 -32.27 23.36 0.25
N ILE A 471 -32.22 22.12 0.75
CA ILE A 471 -31.96 20.95 -0.09
C ILE A 471 -33.04 20.83 -1.19
N ALA A 472 -34.31 21.00 -0.86
CA ALA A 472 -35.40 20.98 -1.83
C ALA A 472 -35.30 22.08 -2.90
N GLY A 473 -34.87 23.29 -2.51
CA GLY A 473 -34.61 24.38 -3.47
C GLY A 473 -33.41 24.10 -4.38
N MET A 474 -32.35 23.50 -3.83
CA MET A 474 -31.15 23.13 -4.60
C MET A 474 -31.41 21.96 -5.55
N ILE A 475 -32.23 20.97 -5.18
CA ILE A 475 -32.69 19.90 -6.10
C ILE A 475 -33.31 20.49 -7.36
N LYS A 476 -34.24 21.45 -7.22
CA LYS A 476 -34.90 22.07 -8.38
C LYS A 476 -33.92 22.75 -9.33
N ILE A 477 -32.96 23.50 -8.77
CA ILE A 477 -31.95 24.19 -9.57
C ILE A 477 -31.03 23.17 -10.25
N ARG A 478 -30.60 22.13 -9.54
CA ARG A 478 -29.75 21.04 -10.07
C ARG A 478 -30.43 20.35 -11.24
N ASP A 479 -31.68 19.93 -11.08
CA ASP A 479 -32.40 19.16 -12.10
C ASP A 479 -32.58 20.00 -13.37
N ILE A 480 -32.98 21.27 -13.23
CA ILE A 480 -33.09 22.19 -14.38
C ILE A 480 -31.71 22.46 -15.01
N ALA A 481 -30.66 22.56 -14.21
CA ALA A 481 -29.30 22.75 -14.72
C ALA A 481 -28.85 21.52 -15.53
N ASN A 482 -29.06 20.29 -15.02
CA ASN A 482 -28.79 19.04 -15.73
C ASN A 482 -29.57 18.95 -17.05
N ASP A 483 -30.88 19.25 -17.04
CA ASP A 483 -31.70 19.31 -18.25
C ASP A 483 -31.15 20.32 -19.27
N LEU A 484 -30.76 21.50 -18.80
CA LEU A 484 -30.17 22.55 -19.63
C LEU A 484 -28.83 22.09 -20.22
N TYR A 485 -28.01 21.35 -19.46
CA TYR A 485 -26.74 20.81 -19.93
C TYR A 485 -26.91 19.76 -21.02
N GLU A 486 -27.84 18.83 -20.86
CA GLU A 486 -28.16 17.86 -21.90
C GLU A 486 -28.67 18.56 -23.17
N LEU A 487 -29.50 19.60 -23.02
CA LEU A 487 -29.97 20.40 -24.16
C LEU A 487 -28.85 21.20 -24.83
N LEU A 488 -27.87 21.69 -24.06
CA LEU A 488 -26.72 22.44 -24.59
C LEU A 488 -25.82 21.58 -25.50
N ARG A 489 -25.95 20.24 -25.49
CA ARG A 489 -25.24 19.33 -26.41
C ARG A 489 -25.80 19.34 -27.83
N ASP A 490 -27.08 19.64 -28.01
CA ASP A 490 -27.71 19.74 -29.32
C ASP A 490 -27.55 21.18 -29.87
N PRO A 491 -26.72 21.42 -30.90
CA PRO A 491 -26.42 22.76 -31.40
C PRO A 491 -27.66 23.54 -31.86
N ASP A 492 -28.69 22.84 -32.33
CA ASP A 492 -29.89 23.43 -32.91
C ASP A 492 -31.01 23.64 -31.88
N ALA A 493 -30.83 23.15 -30.66
CA ALA A 493 -31.83 23.26 -29.61
C ALA A 493 -31.95 24.69 -29.04
N ASP A 494 -33.19 25.16 -28.89
CA ASP A 494 -33.51 26.42 -28.20
C ASP A 494 -33.42 26.25 -26.68
N VAL A 495 -32.34 26.79 -26.11
CA VAL A 495 -32.05 26.71 -24.66
C VAL A 495 -32.73 27.81 -23.83
N THR A 496 -33.30 28.82 -24.49
CA THR A 496 -33.84 30.02 -23.83
C THR A 496 -34.92 29.70 -22.77
N PRO A 497 -35.87 28.77 -23.01
CA PRO A 497 -36.91 28.46 -22.03
C PRO A 497 -36.35 27.86 -20.73
N LEU A 498 -35.39 26.94 -20.83
CA LEU A 498 -34.74 26.33 -19.66
C LEU A 498 -33.84 27.32 -18.93
N GLN A 499 -33.14 28.21 -19.64
CA GLN A 499 -32.36 29.29 -19.03
C GLN A 499 -33.22 30.26 -18.21
N GLN A 500 -34.38 30.66 -18.74
CA GLN A 500 -35.32 31.52 -18.01
C GLN A 500 -35.88 30.81 -16.77
N LYS A 501 -36.21 29.52 -16.88
CA LYS A 501 -36.67 28.68 -15.77
C LYS A 501 -35.58 28.54 -14.69
N LEU A 502 -34.34 28.28 -15.10
CA LEU A 502 -33.17 28.17 -14.22
C LEU A 502 -32.93 29.48 -13.48
N MET A 503 -32.93 30.62 -14.19
CA MET A 503 -32.77 31.95 -13.61
C MET A 503 -33.86 32.28 -12.60
N TRP A 504 -35.11 31.92 -12.91
CA TRP A 504 -36.24 32.15 -12.02
C TRP A 504 -36.09 31.38 -10.70
N GLU A 505 -35.85 30.07 -10.76
CA GLU A 505 -35.66 29.24 -9.56
C GLU A 505 -34.41 29.65 -8.77
N TYR A 506 -33.33 30.02 -9.46
CA TYR A 506 -32.12 30.55 -8.84
C TYR A 506 -32.41 31.84 -8.04
N ARG A 507 -33.08 32.83 -8.64
CA ARG A 507 -33.41 34.09 -7.95
C ARG A 507 -34.32 33.86 -6.74
N LEU A 508 -35.30 32.95 -6.88
CA LEU A 508 -36.17 32.56 -5.77
C LEU A 508 -35.38 31.91 -4.62
N PHE A 509 -34.41 31.05 -4.95
CA PHE A 509 -33.54 30.44 -3.97
C PHE A 509 -32.67 31.48 -3.25
N VAL A 510 -31.96 32.33 -4.01
CA VAL A 510 -31.05 33.35 -3.46
C VAL A 510 -31.78 34.31 -2.53
N ALA A 511 -32.99 34.75 -2.92
CA ALA A 511 -33.82 35.63 -2.08
C ALA A 511 -34.22 35.00 -0.74
N ARG A 512 -34.34 33.67 -0.65
CA ARG A 512 -34.78 32.95 0.55
C ARG A 512 -33.64 32.37 1.38
N HIS A 513 -32.55 31.97 0.73
CA HIS A 513 -31.53 31.11 1.33
C HIS A 513 -30.10 31.64 1.15
N GLY A 514 -29.90 32.78 0.46
CA GLY A 514 -28.58 33.29 0.09
C GLY A 514 -28.01 32.57 -1.14
N PHE A 515 -26.81 32.96 -1.55
CA PHE A 515 -26.11 32.36 -2.69
C PHE A 515 -25.83 30.87 -2.47
N LEU A 516 -25.76 30.10 -3.55
CA LEU A 516 -25.49 28.65 -3.53
C LEU A 516 -24.16 28.35 -2.82
N ASN A 517 -23.18 29.22 -3.00
CA ASN A 517 -21.86 29.14 -2.39
C ASN A 517 -21.78 29.61 -0.92
N ASN A 518 -22.84 30.12 -0.31
CA ASN A 518 -22.81 30.37 1.13
C ASN A 518 -22.57 29.06 1.91
N ASN A 519 -21.79 29.13 3.00
CA ASN A 519 -21.37 27.96 3.78
C ASN A 519 -22.56 27.05 4.20
N ALA A 520 -23.67 27.64 4.64
CA ALA A 520 -24.86 26.87 5.05
C ALA A 520 -25.49 26.05 3.90
N ASN A 521 -25.42 26.53 2.66
CA ASN A 521 -25.97 25.84 1.49
C ASN A 521 -25.00 24.76 1.00
N ARG A 522 -23.69 25.08 0.92
CA ARG A 522 -22.63 24.09 0.65
C ARG A 522 -22.70 22.91 1.61
N MET A 523 -22.82 23.16 2.92
CA MET A 523 -22.90 22.10 3.92
C MET A 523 -24.18 21.26 3.81
N ALA A 524 -25.30 21.88 3.44
CA ALA A 524 -26.59 21.19 3.32
C ALA A 524 -26.62 20.21 2.14
N PHE A 525 -25.89 20.50 1.06
CA PHE A 525 -25.95 19.75 -0.20
C PHE A 525 -24.66 18.98 -0.54
N ARG A 526 -23.65 19.00 0.35
CA ARG A 526 -22.29 18.47 0.09
C ARG A 526 -22.21 16.99 -0.31
N ASP A 527 -23.18 16.18 0.10
CA ASP A 527 -23.14 14.73 -0.12
C ASP A 527 -23.79 14.36 -1.48
N ASP A 528 -24.37 15.33 -2.19
CA ASP A 528 -24.93 15.17 -3.55
C ASP A 528 -23.81 15.07 -4.61
N PRO A 529 -23.89 14.13 -5.58
CA PRO A 529 -22.92 14.00 -6.67
C PRO A 529 -22.78 15.28 -7.52
N ASP A 530 -23.89 16.00 -7.75
CA ASP A 530 -23.95 17.17 -8.62
C ASP A 530 -23.85 18.48 -7.82
N ALA A 531 -23.48 18.40 -6.54
CA ALA A 531 -23.17 19.59 -5.74
C ALA A 531 -22.16 20.53 -6.44
N PRO A 532 -21.04 20.08 -7.06
CA PRO A 532 -20.11 20.99 -7.73
C PRO A 532 -20.73 21.69 -8.94
N LEU A 533 -21.56 20.98 -9.71
CA LEU A 533 -22.29 21.55 -10.85
C LEU A 533 -23.12 22.76 -10.40
N LEU A 534 -23.86 22.58 -9.31
CA LEU A 534 -24.71 23.61 -8.75
C LEU A 534 -23.89 24.80 -8.22
N LEU A 535 -22.75 24.55 -7.59
CA LEU A 535 -21.85 25.60 -7.10
C LEU A 535 -21.19 26.40 -8.23
N ALA A 536 -20.94 25.76 -9.39
CA ALA A 536 -20.36 26.40 -10.57
C ALA A 536 -21.32 27.38 -11.27
N LEU A 537 -22.62 27.37 -10.93
CA LEU A 537 -23.60 28.35 -11.39
C LEU A 537 -23.34 29.77 -10.86
N GLU A 538 -22.40 29.93 -9.92
CA GLU A 538 -22.06 31.22 -9.33
C GLU A 538 -20.57 31.53 -9.49
N ASN A 539 -20.27 32.70 -10.06
CA ASN A 539 -18.97 33.34 -9.95
C ASN A 539 -18.83 33.92 -8.53
N TRP A 540 -18.39 33.08 -7.60
CA TRP A 540 -18.25 33.39 -6.19
C TRP A 540 -16.96 34.18 -5.89
N ASN A 541 -17.09 35.23 -5.08
CA ASN A 541 -15.98 35.99 -4.53
C ASN A 541 -15.89 35.72 -3.01
N GLU A 542 -14.83 35.03 -2.59
CA GLU A 542 -14.65 34.62 -1.19
C GLU A 542 -14.44 35.80 -0.23
N GLU A 543 -13.76 36.86 -0.65
CA GLU A 543 -13.46 38.02 0.21
C GLU A 543 -14.71 38.85 0.56
N THR A 544 -15.63 38.96 -0.39
CA THR A 544 -16.85 39.77 -0.24
C THR A 544 -18.08 38.93 0.12
N GLU A 545 -17.97 37.61 0.13
CA GLU A 545 -19.08 36.66 0.26
C GLU A 545 -20.26 36.95 -0.70
N THR A 546 -19.95 37.42 -1.92
CA THR A 546 -20.95 37.70 -2.96
C THR A 546 -20.73 36.82 -4.19
N ALA A 547 -21.80 36.58 -4.94
CA ALA A 547 -21.74 35.87 -6.21
C ALA A 547 -22.44 36.64 -7.33
N LYS A 548 -21.93 36.47 -8.55
CA LYS A 548 -22.66 36.81 -9.78
C LYS A 548 -23.09 35.51 -10.48
N PRO A 549 -24.30 35.46 -11.09
CA PRO A 549 -24.69 34.27 -11.86
C PRO A 549 -23.72 34.01 -13.01
N ALA A 550 -23.41 32.74 -13.27
CA ALA A 550 -22.53 32.30 -14.35
C ALA A 550 -23.13 32.57 -15.75
N GLY A 551 -22.31 32.49 -16.80
CA GLY A 551 -22.74 32.74 -18.18
C GLY A 551 -23.91 31.87 -18.64
N ILE A 552 -24.04 30.64 -18.11
CA ILE A 552 -25.07 29.66 -18.51
C ILE A 552 -26.51 30.16 -18.35
N PHE A 553 -26.73 31.15 -17.48
CA PHE A 553 -28.04 31.77 -17.29
C PHE A 553 -28.49 32.70 -18.43
N TYR A 554 -27.55 33.19 -19.24
CA TYR A 554 -27.77 34.30 -20.17
C TYR A 554 -27.41 33.96 -21.61
N GLN A 555 -26.49 33.03 -21.81
CA GLN A 555 -25.93 32.71 -23.11
C GLN A 555 -25.59 31.23 -23.21
N ARG A 556 -25.54 30.72 -24.44
CA ARG A 556 -25.04 29.38 -24.72
C ARG A 556 -23.56 29.32 -24.36
N THR A 557 -23.19 28.49 -23.38
CA THR A 557 -21.81 28.42 -22.86
C THR A 557 -20.94 27.36 -23.53
N LEU A 558 -21.54 26.39 -24.22
CA LEU A 558 -20.83 25.44 -25.08
C LEU A 558 -20.58 26.08 -26.45
N ASN A 559 -19.36 26.56 -26.67
CA ASN A 559 -18.89 27.00 -27.99
C ASN A 559 -18.44 25.79 -28.80
N GLN A 560 -19.04 25.57 -29.98
CA GLN A 560 -18.51 24.64 -30.96
C GLN A 560 -17.26 25.24 -31.63
N PHE A 561 -16.13 24.54 -31.55
CA PHE A 561 -14.99 24.85 -32.39
C PHE A 561 -15.29 24.38 -33.82
N SER A 562 -15.58 25.33 -34.70
CA SER A 562 -15.55 25.08 -36.14
C SER A 562 -14.18 25.54 -36.66
N PRO A 563 -13.31 24.63 -37.12
CA PRO A 563 -12.05 25.03 -37.70
C PRO A 563 -12.33 25.90 -38.94
N PRO A 564 -11.53 26.95 -39.20
CA PRO A 564 -11.72 27.80 -40.36
C PRO A 564 -11.68 26.96 -41.63
N HIS A 565 -12.68 27.16 -42.50
CA HIS A 565 -12.79 26.42 -43.77
C HIS A 565 -11.69 26.78 -44.77
N LYS A 566 -11.00 27.90 -44.56
CA LYS A 566 -9.89 28.33 -45.41
C LYS A 566 -8.83 29.11 -44.63
N VAL A 567 -7.56 28.81 -44.87
CA VAL A 567 -6.38 29.54 -44.38
C VAL A 567 -5.40 29.76 -45.53
N GLU A 568 -4.67 30.88 -45.52
CA GLU A 568 -3.77 31.25 -46.63
C GLU A 568 -2.33 30.76 -46.41
N LEU A 569 -1.85 30.83 -45.15
CA LEU A 569 -0.49 30.50 -44.76
C LEU A 569 -0.34 29.00 -44.42
N ALA A 570 0.76 28.39 -44.86
CA ALA A 570 1.05 26.99 -44.58
C ALA A 570 1.27 26.74 -43.07
N ARG A 571 1.84 27.72 -42.36
CA ARG A 571 2.05 27.69 -40.90
C ARG A 571 0.73 27.64 -40.13
N ASP A 572 -0.27 28.43 -40.53
CA ASP A 572 -1.59 28.40 -39.89
C ASP A 572 -2.29 27.07 -40.14
N ALA A 573 -2.17 26.52 -41.36
CA ALA A 573 -2.68 25.19 -41.69
C ALA A 573 -1.99 24.08 -40.88
N MET A 574 -0.67 24.17 -40.69
CA MET A 574 0.10 23.25 -39.84
C MET A 574 -0.37 23.32 -38.39
N PHE A 575 -0.53 24.52 -37.83
CA PHE A 575 -1.02 24.68 -36.46
C PHE A 575 -2.46 24.17 -36.28
N LEU A 576 -3.34 24.38 -37.26
CA LEU A 576 -4.66 23.78 -37.27
C LEU A 576 -4.59 22.26 -37.35
N SER A 577 -3.68 21.71 -38.16
CA SER A 577 -3.44 20.27 -38.24
C SER A 577 -2.97 19.72 -36.90
N LEU A 578 -1.98 20.35 -36.27
CA LEU A 578 -1.46 20.00 -34.96
C LEU A 578 -2.54 20.07 -33.88
N ASN A 579 -3.38 21.10 -33.91
CA ASN A 579 -4.49 21.25 -32.96
C ASN A 579 -5.62 20.23 -33.20
N LEU A 580 -5.92 19.86 -34.45
CA LEU A 580 -7.03 18.94 -34.75
C LEU A 580 -6.63 17.46 -34.69
N TYR A 581 -5.42 17.14 -35.13
CA TYR A 581 -4.94 15.77 -35.34
C TYR A 581 -3.77 15.40 -34.43
N GLY A 582 -3.15 16.37 -33.75
CA GLY A 582 -1.96 16.14 -32.91
C GLY A 582 -0.67 15.91 -33.70
N HIS A 583 -0.71 15.94 -35.03
CA HIS A 583 0.41 15.72 -35.94
C HIS A 583 0.21 16.51 -37.25
N ILE A 584 1.25 16.53 -38.09
CA ILE A 584 1.19 17.15 -39.41
C ILE A 584 0.42 16.22 -40.36
N ASN A 585 -0.77 16.65 -40.77
CA ASN A 585 -1.65 15.96 -41.70
C ASN A 585 -1.70 16.77 -43.00
N TRP A 586 -0.87 16.38 -43.95
CA TRP A 586 -0.74 17.05 -45.24
C TRP A 586 -2.07 17.11 -46.00
N GLY A 587 -2.85 16.03 -46.01
CA GLY A 587 -4.14 16.01 -46.72
C GLY A 587 -5.16 17.01 -46.16
N TYR A 588 -5.19 17.19 -44.84
CA TYR A 588 -5.99 18.24 -44.22
C TYR A 588 -5.50 19.63 -44.61
N MET A 589 -4.18 19.85 -44.56
CA MET A 589 -3.56 21.14 -44.90
C MET A 589 -3.82 21.53 -46.36
N GLU A 590 -3.73 20.59 -47.30
CA GLU A 590 -4.10 20.80 -48.70
C GLU A 590 -5.58 21.18 -48.83
N GLY A 591 -6.47 20.54 -48.06
CA GLY A 591 -7.90 20.82 -48.04
C GLY A 591 -8.26 22.24 -47.56
N VAL A 592 -7.65 22.70 -46.46
CA VAL A 592 -7.95 24.04 -45.89
C VAL A 592 -7.22 25.18 -46.58
N THR A 593 -6.11 24.92 -47.27
CA THR A 593 -5.40 25.95 -48.06
C THR A 593 -5.83 25.98 -49.52
N GLY A 594 -6.26 24.84 -50.06
CA GLY A 594 -6.45 24.62 -51.49
C GLY A 594 -5.15 24.57 -52.29
N ARG A 595 -4.00 24.41 -51.63
CA ARG A 595 -2.65 24.37 -52.22
C ARG A 595 -2.07 22.96 -52.15
N PRO A 596 -1.31 22.50 -53.16
CA PRO A 596 -0.76 21.15 -53.19
C PRO A 596 0.42 20.98 -52.21
N PHE A 597 0.67 19.75 -51.79
CA PHE A 597 1.73 19.34 -50.87
C PHE A 597 3.10 19.97 -51.18
N ALA A 598 3.50 20.01 -52.46
CA ALA A 598 4.80 20.56 -52.86
C ALA A 598 4.98 22.04 -52.50
N GLU A 599 3.92 22.86 -52.61
CA GLU A 599 3.96 24.28 -52.24
C GLU A 599 3.97 24.47 -50.72
N LEU A 600 3.14 23.71 -50.01
CA LEU A 600 3.07 23.77 -48.54
C LEU A 600 4.39 23.31 -47.90
N ARG A 601 5.00 22.25 -48.43
CA ARG A 601 6.31 21.77 -47.99
C ARG A 601 7.40 22.81 -48.22
N ALA A 602 7.39 23.50 -49.36
CA ALA A 602 8.39 24.53 -49.65
C ALA A 602 8.26 25.76 -48.75
N GLU A 603 7.05 26.14 -48.34
CA GLU A 603 6.82 27.25 -47.40
C GLU A 603 7.20 26.88 -45.96
N LEU A 604 7.06 25.61 -45.58
CA LEU A 604 7.41 25.09 -44.25
C LEU A 604 8.86 24.56 -44.17
N ASP A 605 9.69 24.86 -45.16
CA ASP A 605 11.08 24.41 -45.18
C ASP A 605 11.84 24.93 -43.94
N GLY A 606 12.53 24.04 -43.25
CA GLY A 606 13.18 24.32 -41.95
C GLY A 606 12.23 24.42 -40.74
N GLU A 607 10.91 24.48 -40.93
CA GLU A 607 9.91 24.38 -39.84
C GLU A 607 9.43 22.94 -39.62
N VAL A 608 9.54 22.09 -40.64
CA VAL A 608 9.20 20.66 -40.57
C VAL A 608 10.28 19.81 -41.25
N PHE A 609 10.53 18.62 -40.71
CA PHE A 609 11.50 17.66 -41.22
C PHE A 609 10.84 16.30 -41.44
N GLN A 610 11.23 15.64 -42.54
CA GLN A 610 10.92 14.24 -42.76
C GLN A 610 11.98 13.39 -42.07
N THR A 611 11.60 12.44 -41.22
CA THR A 611 12.53 11.56 -40.52
C THR A 611 13.02 10.44 -41.45
N PRO A 612 14.18 9.80 -41.16
CA PRO A 612 14.62 8.59 -41.87
C PRO A 612 13.60 7.43 -41.87
N GLN A 613 12.66 7.46 -40.93
CA GLN A 613 11.55 6.51 -40.81
C GLN A 613 10.31 6.91 -41.64
N TRP A 614 10.41 7.97 -42.45
CA TRP A 614 9.37 8.50 -43.35
C TRP A 614 8.21 9.26 -42.66
N ASP A 615 8.36 9.61 -41.38
CA ASP A 615 7.40 10.43 -40.63
C ASP A 615 7.71 11.94 -40.76
N TRP A 616 6.70 12.79 -40.57
CA TRP A 616 6.88 14.25 -40.54
C TRP A 616 6.82 14.79 -39.11
N GLN A 617 7.83 15.56 -38.73
CA GLN A 617 7.93 16.20 -37.41
C GLN A 617 8.17 17.70 -37.54
N THR A 618 7.73 18.48 -36.56
CA THR A 618 8.08 19.90 -36.46
C THR A 618 9.54 20.05 -36.05
N ALA A 619 10.16 21.18 -36.41
CA ALA A 619 11.56 21.46 -36.10
C ALA A 619 11.85 21.40 -34.59
N ASP A 620 10.96 21.90 -33.74
CA ASP A 620 11.11 21.83 -32.28
C ASP A 620 11.13 20.39 -31.76
N GLN A 621 10.43 19.46 -32.41
CA GLN A 621 10.41 18.03 -32.05
C GLN A 621 11.62 17.28 -32.62
N TYR A 622 11.95 17.51 -33.88
CA TYR A 622 13.02 16.79 -34.55
C TYR A 622 14.41 17.21 -34.02
N LEU A 623 14.61 18.51 -33.80
CA LEU A 623 15.88 19.11 -33.37
C LEU A 623 16.07 19.14 -31.84
N SER A 624 15.24 18.41 -31.09
CA SER A 624 15.36 18.25 -29.63
C SER A 624 15.48 16.77 -29.24
N GLY A 625 15.66 16.46 -27.96
CA GLY A 625 15.86 15.08 -27.51
C GLY A 625 17.30 14.61 -27.71
N ASP A 626 17.48 13.30 -27.95
CA ASP A 626 18.79 12.73 -28.31
C ASP A 626 19.15 13.08 -29.76
N VAL A 627 19.77 14.25 -29.92
CA VAL A 627 20.16 14.79 -31.23
C VAL A 627 21.32 13.99 -31.82
N ALA A 628 22.19 13.42 -30.99
CA ALA A 628 23.32 12.62 -31.46
C ALA A 628 22.84 11.33 -32.16
N LEU A 629 21.88 10.62 -31.57
CA LEU A 629 21.27 9.43 -32.18
C LEU A 629 20.56 9.79 -33.49
N LYS A 630 19.73 10.84 -33.47
CA LYS A 630 19.03 11.32 -34.67
C LYS A 630 20.00 11.73 -35.78
N LEU A 631 21.12 12.36 -35.43
CA LEU A 631 22.16 12.75 -36.39
C LEU A 631 22.83 11.53 -37.01
N ALA A 632 23.12 10.50 -36.21
CA ALA A 632 23.68 9.24 -36.72
C ALA A 632 22.71 8.51 -37.66
N GLU A 633 21.41 8.54 -37.38
CA GLU A 633 20.37 8.04 -38.28
C GLU A 633 20.26 8.86 -39.57
N ALA A 634 20.22 10.19 -39.45
CA ALA A 634 20.17 11.09 -40.61
C ALA A 634 21.39 10.94 -41.52
N LYS A 635 22.60 10.78 -40.95
CA LYS A 635 23.83 10.53 -41.73
C LYS A 635 23.80 9.21 -42.49
N ARG A 636 23.23 8.16 -41.89
CA ARG A 636 23.03 6.87 -42.57
C ARG A 636 22.04 6.99 -43.71
N ALA A 637 20.90 7.65 -43.48
CA ALA A 637 19.90 7.88 -44.52
C ALA A 637 20.42 8.78 -45.66
N ALA A 638 21.19 9.82 -45.33
CA ALA A 638 21.80 10.72 -46.31
C ALA A 638 22.83 10.04 -47.23
N ALA A 639 23.40 8.91 -46.80
CA ALA A 639 24.28 8.10 -47.65
C ALA A 639 23.51 7.34 -48.76
N GLU A 640 22.21 7.13 -48.58
CA GLU A 640 21.32 6.44 -49.53
C GLU A 640 20.44 7.42 -50.32
N ASP A 641 20.01 8.51 -49.68
CA ASP A 641 19.15 9.55 -50.25
C ASP A 641 19.62 10.96 -49.85
N ASP A 642 20.12 11.72 -50.82
CA ASP A 642 20.67 13.07 -50.63
C ASP A 642 19.67 14.07 -50.02
N SER A 643 18.36 13.80 -50.04
CA SER A 643 17.35 14.68 -49.45
C SER A 643 17.49 14.82 -47.93
N PHE A 644 18.10 13.84 -47.24
CA PHE A 644 18.36 13.91 -45.79
C PHE A 644 19.60 14.74 -45.42
N ASN A 645 20.36 15.29 -46.38
CA ASN A 645 21.48 16.19 -46.08
C ASN A 645 21.03 17.46 -45.34
N ALA A 646 19.81 17.95 -45.61
CA ALA A 646 19.23 19.08 -44.88
C ALA A 646 19.01 18.73 -43.39
N ASN A 647 18.57 17.51 -43.09
CA ASN A 647 18.42 17.01 -41.72
C ASN A 647 19.76 16.95 -41.00
N VAL A 648 20.81 16.46 -41.66
CA VAL A 648 22.17 16.39 -41.10
C VAL A 648 22.65 17.79 -40.71
N GLN A 649 22.52 18.76 -41.62
CA GLN A 649 22.92 20.14 -41.35
C GLN A 649 22.15 20.77 -40.18
N ALA A 650 20.83 20.55 -40.13
CA ALA A 650 20.00 21.10 -39.06
C ALA A 650 20.32 20.48 -37.69
N LEU A 651 20.54 19.16 -37.64
CA LEU A 651 20.89 18.45 -36.40
C LEU A 651 22.32 18.79 -35.93
N GLU A 652 23.28 18.98 -36.83
CA GLU A 652 24.63 19.44 -36.48
C GLU A 652 24.62 20.85 -35.87
N ALA A 653 23.72 21.72 -36.33
CA ALA A 653 23.62 23.10 -35.83
C ALA A 653 23.06 23.21 -34.40
N VAL A 654 22.29 22.22 -33.94
CA VAL A 654 21.68 22.21 -32.59
C VAL A 654 22.40 21.29 -31.61
N LEU A 655 23.33 20.46 -32.09
CA LEU A 655 24.10 19.56 -31.24
C LEU A 655 24.85 20.39 -30.18
N PRO A 656 24.77 20.03 -28.88
CA PRO A 656 25.49 20.74 -27.84
C PRO A 656 26.99 20.79 -28.11
N ASP A 657 27.62 21.91 -27.78
CA ASP A 657 29.07 22.04 -27.84
C ASP A 657 29.71 20.91 -27.03
N ARG A 658 30.70 20.22 -27.61
CA ARG A 658 31.38 19.13 -26.90
C ARG A 658 32.10 19.69 -25.69
N LEU A 659 31.83 19.10 -24.53
CA LEU A 659 32.49 19.43 -23.27
C LEU A 659 33.96 19.07 -23.35
N SER A 660 34.81 19.96 -22.84
CA SER A 660 36.23 19.69 -22.67
C SER A 660 36.49 18.90 -21.37
N PRO A 661 37.68 18.33 -21.18
CA PRO A 661 38.04 17.69 -19.90
C PRO A 661 37.82 18.60 -18.68
N ASP A 662 38.03 19.91 -18.81
CA ASP A 662 37.89 20.89 -17.72
C ASP A 662 36.42 21.14 -17.32
N ASP A 663 35.48 20.85 -18.23
CA ASP A 663 34.04 21.00 -18.00
C ASP A 663 33.43 19.76 -17.32
N ILE A 664 34.18 18.66 -17.20
CA ILE A 664 33.69 17.36 -16.72
C ILE A 664 34.32 17.03 -15.36
N THR A 665 33.47 16.88 -14.34
CA THR A 665 33.93 16.34 -13.05
C THR A 665 33.87 14.81 -13.07
N ALA A 666 35.04 14.17 -13.18
CA ALA A 666 35.20 12.72 -13.05
C ALA A 666 35.44 12.30 -11.60
N SER A 667 34.36 11.91 -10.91
CA SER A 667 34.43 11.38 -9.55
C SER A 667 34.86 9.91 -9.53
N LEU A 668 35.68 9.54 -8.55
CA LEU A 668 36.06 8.15 -8.31
C LEU A 668 34.79 7.33 -7.97
N GLY A 669 34.49 6.30 -8.75
CA GLY A 669 33.29 5.47 -8.59
C GLY A 669 32.09 5.88 -9.45
N ALA A 670 32.23 6.88 -10.33
CA ALA A 670 31.20 7.22 -11.30
C ALA A 670 31.00 6.08 -12.31
N SER A 671 29.74 5.66 -12.51
CA SER A 671 29.38 4.46 -13.28
C SER A 671 29.74 4.49 -14.76
N TRP A 672 29.98 5.69 -15.32
CA TRP A 672 30.37 5.87 -16.71
C TRP A 672 31.89 5.69 -16.96
N ILE A 673 32.69 5.68 -15.89
CA ILE A 673 34.14 5.46 -16.01
C ILE A 673 34.38 3.96 -16.23
N PRO A 674 35.13 3.54 -17.26
CA PRO A 674 35.37 2.12 -17.50
C PRO A 674 36.16 1.44 -16.38
N VAL A 675 35.85 0.17 -16.12
CA VAL A 675 36.55 -0.67 -15.13
C VAL A 675 38.07 -0.63 -15.29
N HIS A 676 38.56 -0.79 -16.53
CA HIS A 676 40.00 -0.80 -16.82
C HIS A 676 40.72 0.51 -16.44
N VAL A 677 40.01 1.66 -16.41
CA VAL A 677 40.59 2.94 -15.98
C VAL A 677 40.80 2.95 -14.47
N ILE A 678 39.87 2.38 -13.71
CA ILE A 678 39.99 2.24 -12.26
C ILE A 678 41.08 1.22 -11.90
N GLU A 679 41.17 0.10 -12.64
CA GLU A 679 42.26 -0.88 -12.50
C GLU A 679 43.62 -0.23 -12.75
N GLN A 680 43.74 0.55 -13.83
CA GLN A 680 44.97 1.26 -14.15
C GLN A 680 45.36 2.22 -13.02
N PHE A 681 44.42 3.03 -12.53
CA PHE A 681 44.68 3.93 -11.40
C PHE A 681 45.14 3.19 -10.15
N ALA A 682 44.48 2.08 -9.79
CA ALA A 682 44.83 1.29 -8.61
C ALA A 682 46.25 0.73 -8.69
N ASN A 683 46.66 0.23 -9.86
CA ASN A 683 47.99 -0.30 -10.08
C ASN A 683 49.05 0.82 -10.04
N GLU A 684 48.83 1.94 -10.73
CA GLU A 684 49.77 3.08 -10.73
C GLU A 684 49.88 3.77 -9.35
N LEU A 685 48.82 3.77 -8.54
CA LEU A 685 48.83 4.36 -7.20
C LEU A 685 49.75 3.58 -6.24
N LEU A 686 49.88 2.26 -6.43
CA LEU A 686 50.54 1.34 -5.50
C LEU A 686 51.87 0.77 -6.01
N ILE A 687 52.22 1.00 -7.26
CA ILE A 687 53.50 0.65 -7.86
C ILE A 687 54.42 1.86 -7.80
N ASP A 688 55.66 1.65 -7.33
CA ASP A 688 56.66 2.71 -7.23
C ASP A 688 57.44 2.82 -8.56
N ASP A 689 57.19 3.89 -9.33
CA ASP A 689 57.89 4.19 -10.60
C ASP A 689 59.42 4.29 -10.45
N SER A 690 59.95 4.44 -9.24
CA SER A 690 61.40 4.47 -9.00
C SER A 690 62.10 3.12 -9.25
N LEU A 691 61.35 2.03 -9.34
CA LEU A 691 61.87 0.70 -9.72
C LEU A 691 61.86 0.42 -11.23
N ALA A 692 61.08 1.17 -12.01
CA ALA A 692 61.01 1.03 -13.47
C ALA A 692 62.12 1.81 -14.20
N ASN A 693 62.58 2.93 -13.63
CA ASN A 693 63.54 3.83 -14.28
C ASN A 693 65.03 3.49 -14.05
N ASN A 694 65.36 2.37 -13.38
CA ASN A 694 66.74 2.13 -12.93
C ASN A 694 67.44 0.89 -13.51
N LEU A 695 66.86 0.20 -14.49
CA LEU A 695 67.54 -0.92 -15.17
C LEU A 695 67.14 -0.98 -16.65
N ASP A 696 68.14 -1.09 -17.54
CA ASP A 696 68.03 -1.43 -18.96
C ASP A 696 67.41 -2.84 -19.16
N VAL A 697 66.15 -3.01 -18.78
CA VAL A 697 65.42 -4.28 -18.90
C VAL A 697 64.15 -4.02 -19.73
N PRO A 698 63.92 -4.78 -20.82
CA PRO A 698 62.74 -4.61 -21.65
C PRO A 698 61.42 -4.74 -20.88
N GLU A 699 60.43 -3.96 -21.28
CA GLU A 699 59.07 -3.82 -20.70
C GLU A 699 58.32 -5.15 -20.45
N HIS A 700 58.75 -6.26 -21.06
CA HIS A 700 58.16 -7.58 -20.90
C HIS A 700 58.74 -8.42 -19.73
N GLU A 701 59.86 -8.02 -19.11
CA GLU A 701 60.51 -8.79 -18.04
C GLU A 701 60.08 -8.38 -16.61
N TYR A 702 59.46 -7.21 -16.42
CA TYR A 702 58.91 -6.80 -15.11
C TYR A 702 57.64 -7.57 -14.69
N ARG A 703 56.97 -8.25 -15.64
CA ARG A 703 55.75 -9.04 -15.40
C ARG A 703 56.02 -10.51 -15.03
N TYR A 704 57.28 -10.95 -14.94
CA TYR A 704 57.64 -12.35 -14.74
C TYR A 704 57.86 -12.74 -13.26
N ASP A 705 56.90 -12.43 -12.40
CA ASP A 705 56.81 -12.98 -11.04
C ASP A 705 55.62 -13.94 -10.89
N GLY A 706 54.62 -13.88 -11.79
CA GLY A 706 53.35 -14.60 -11.59
C GLY A 706 52.40 -13.90 -10.62
N ARG A 707 52.69 -12.66 -10.21
CA ARG A 707 51.77 -11.76 -9.50
C ARG A 707 50.61 -11.35 -10.41
N GLU A 708 49.39 -11.59 -9.94
CA GLU A 708 48.16 -11.08 -10.56
C GLU A 708 48.08 -9.56 -10.36
N ASP A 709 47.70 -8.78 -11.39
CA ASP A 709 47.48 -7.33 -11.25
C ASP A 709 46.30 -7.05 -10.29
N VAL A 710 46.18 -5.81 -9.78
CA VAL A 710 44.94 -5.40 -9.09
C VAL A 710 43.79 -5.51 -10.08
N THR A 711 42.73 -6.22 -9.70
CA THR A 711 41.52 -6.42 -10.52
C THR A 711 40.38 -5.60 -9.96
N VAL A 712 39.54 -5.05 -10.82
CA VAL A 712 38.34 -4.29 -10.45
C VAL A 712 37.15 -4.88 -11.18
N ARG A 713 36.00 -4.89 -10.50
CA ARG A 713 34.72 -5.26 -11.10
C ARG A 713 33.68 -4.20 -10.77
N TYR A 714 32.75 -4.00 -11.68
CA TYR A 714 31.58 -3.16 -11.46
C TYR A 714 30.33 -3.96 -11.80
N TRP A 715 29.35 -3.97 -10.88
CA TRP A 715 28.03 -4.58 -11.07
C TRP A 715 26.99 -3.48 -11.26
N PRO A 716 26.50 -3.25 -12.49
CA PRO A 716 25.51 -2.23 -12.79
C PRO A 716 24.18 -2.39 -12.04
N GLU A 717 23.78 -3.63 -11.73
CA GLU A 717 22.50 -4.02 -11.12
C GLU A 717 22.35 -3.55 -9.65
N ILE A 718 23.46 -3.24 -9.00
CA ILE A 718 23.52 -2.78 -7.61
C ILE A 718 24.47 -1.58 -7.43
N ALA A 719 24.99 -1.04 -8.54
CA ALA A 719 25.96 0.05 -8.56
C ALA A 719 27.16 -0.14 -7.62
N GLU A 720 27.74 -1.35 -7.61
CA GLU A 720 28.84 -1.74 -6.73
C GLU A 720 30.17 -1.90 -7.49
N TRP A 721 31.23 -1.40 -6.88
CA TRP A 721 32.61 -1.62 -7.31
C TRP A 721 33.32 -2.58 -6.35
N ALA A 722 33.95 -3.64 -6.84
CA ALA A 722 34.88 -4.44 -6.04
C ALA A 722 36.31 -4.27 -6.52
N ILE A 723 37.25 -4.31 -5.59
CA ILE A 723 38.68 -4.36 -5.85
C ILE A 723 39.26 -5.66 -5.27
N GLY A 724 39.90 -6.46 -6.13
CA GLY A 724 40.54 -7.72 -5.80
C GLY A 724 41.95 -7.84 -6.39
N GLY A 725 42.49 -9.06 -6.39
CA GLY A 725 43.84 -9.34 -6.90
C GLY A 725 44.94 -9.03 -5.87
N TRP A 726 46.13 -8.68 -6.37
CA TRP A 726 47.34 -8.51 -5.55
C TRP A 726 47.25 -7.31 -4.59
N ARG A 727 47.66 -7.54 -3.33
CA ARG A 727 47.63 -6.54 -2.25
C ARG A 727 49.05 -6.28 -1.72
N PRO A 728 49.76 -5.25 -2.23
CA PRO A 728 51.14 -4.97 -1.82
C PRO A 728 51.22 -4.40 -0.40
N ARG A 729 52.05 -4.98 0.46
CA ARG A 729 52.33 -4.42 1.81
C ARG A 729 53.47 -3.39 1.81
N ASN A 730 53.56 -2.55 0.79
CA ASN A 730 54.62 -1.54 0.67
C ASN A 730 54.27 -0.24 1.42
N VAL A 731 55.25 0.67 1.53
CA VAL A 731 55.08 1.97 2.23
C VAL A 731 54.01 2.83 1.53
N LEU A 732 53.86 2.69 0.20
CA LEU A 732 52.81 3.38 -0.54
C LEU A 732 51.42 2.97 -0.05
N ALA A 733 51.16 1.68 0.07
CA ALA A 733 49.85 1.13 0.44
C ALA A 733 49.51 1.24 1.94
N THR A 734 50.52 1.30 2.81
CA THR A 734 50.35 1.24 4.28
C THR A 734 50.68 2.55 5.00
N GLU A 735 51.30 3.53 4.35
CA GLU A 735 51.63 4.83 4.98
C GLU A 735 51.34 6.05 4.11
N ARG A 736 51.63 6.02 2.80
CA ARG A 736 51.40 7.16 1.89
C ARG A 736 49.92 7.33 1.57
N TRP A 737 49.33 6.27 1.01
CA TRP A 737 47.93 6.22 0.56
C TRP A 737 47.03 5.45 1.53
N GLY A 738 47.60 4.69 2.45
CA GLY A 738 46.89 4.04 3.55
C GLY A 738 47.48 4.41 4.91
N THR A 739 47.04 3.69 5.94
CA THR A 739 47.60 3.71 7.28
C THR A 739 48.01 2.28 7.68
N LYS A 740 48.74 2.15 8.79
CA LYS A 740 49.12 0.82 9.31
C LYS A 740 47.91 -0.04 9.68
N ARG A 741 46.76 0.60 9.92
CA ARG A 741 45.48 -0.04 10.29
C ARG A 741 44.47 -0.09 9.14
N ALA A 742 44.71 0.60 8.02
CA ALA A 742 43.80 0.69 6.89
C ALA A 742 44.58 0.70 5.56
N HIS A 743 44.50 -0.38 4.79
CA HIS A 743 45.24 -0.50 3.53
C HIS A 743 44.65 0.40 2.44
N ALA A 744 45.49 0.95 1.56
CA ALA A 744 45.07 1.87 0.50
C ALA A 744 43.97 1.32 -0.41
N LEU A 745 43.99 0.01 -0.74
CA LEU A 745 42.92 -0.62 -1.54
C LEU A 745 41.58 -0.71 -0.80
N ASP A 746 41.57 -0.82 0.53
CA ASP A 746 40.33 -0.84 1.32
C ASP A 746 39.72 0.57 1.41
N LEU A 747 40.58 1.58 1.54
CA LEU A 747 40.20 2.98 1.43
C LEU A 747 39.68 3.32 0.03
N MET A 748 40.32 2.79 -1.02
CA MET A 748 39.90 2.99 -2.41
C MET A 748 38.57 2.27 -2.71
N ALA A 749 38.39 1.04 -2.24
CA ALA A 749 37.12 0.31 -2.37
C ALA A 749 35.97 1.05 -1.66
N SER A 750 36.25 1.60 -0.48
CA SER A 750 35.30 2.45 0.26
C SER A 750 35.01 3.75 -0.51
N ALA A 751 36.03 4.37 -1.11
CA ALA A 751 35.87 5.57 -1.91
C ALA A 751 35.05 5.34 -3.19
N LEU A 752 35.31 4.26 -3.93
CA LEU A 752 34.54 3.86 -5.13
C LEU A 752 33.06 3.66 -4.81
N ASN A 753 32.75 3.11 -3.64
CA ASN A 753 31.39 2.83 -3.22
C ASN A 753 30.73 3.99 -2.42
N GLY A 754 31.42 5.09 -2.18
CA GLY A 754 30.91 6.19 -1.36
C GLY A 754 30.64 5.80 0.10
N ARG A 755 31.39 4.82 0.63
CA ARG A 755 31.32 4.38 2.03
C ARG A 755 32.29 5.22 2.87
N SER A 756 31.89 5.57 4.09
CA SER A 756 32.81 6.16 5.07
C SER A 756 33.67 5.08 5.70
N PHE A 757 35.00 5.27 5.76
CA PHE A 757 35.88 4.34 6.47
C PHE A 757 35.89 4.62 7.97
N ALA A 758 35.91 3.57 8.79
CA ALA A 758 36.12 3.64 10.25
C ALA A 758 37.05 2.52 10.72
N VAL A 759 37.75 2.78 11.82
CA VAL A 759 38.70 1.85 12.44
C VAL A 759 38.25 1.60 13.87
N PHE A 760 38.16 0.34 14.27
CA PHE A 760 37.74 -0.05 15.61
C PHE A 760 38.86 -0.75 16.35
N ASP A 761 38.94 -0.51 17.66
CA ASP A 761 39.74 -1.29 18.59
C ASP A 761 38.83 -2.17 19.45
N THR A 762 39.31 -3.34 19.84
CA THR A 762 38.62 -4.22 20.78
C THR A 762 39.16 -3.97 22.17
N ILE A 763 38.33 -3.42 23.06
CA ILE A 763 38.64 -3.15 24.47
C ILE A 763 37.59 -3.90 25.31
N ASP A 764 38.01 -4.77 26.22
CA ASP A 764 37.11 -5.57 27.08
C ASP A 764 35.99 -6.30 26.32
N GLU A 765 36.37 -6.97 25.22
CA GLU A 765 35.45 -7.68 24.30
C GLU A 765 34.40 -6.79 23.61
N ARG A 766 34.50 -5.46 23.76
CA ARG A 766 33.65 -4.47 23.09
C ARG A 766 34.43 -3.76 21.99
N ARG A 767 33.82 -3.62 20.82
CA ARG A 767 34.37 -2.81 19.73
C ARG A 767 34.09 -1.34 20.01
N VAL A 768 35.15 -0.55 20.15
CA VAL A 768 35.11 0.89 20.36
C VAL A 768 35.71 1.57 19.13
N LEU A 769 35.04 2.60 18.64
CA LEU A 769 35.52 3.39 17.50
C LEU A 769 36.83 4.09 17.87
N ASN A 770 37.88 3.88 17.09
CA ASN A 770 39.13 4.62 17.22
C ASN A 770 39.02 5.91 16.40
N GLU A 771 38.67 7.02 17.06
CA GLU A 771 38.46 8.31 16.41
C GLU A 771 39.71 8.82 15.69
N VAL A 772 40.90 8.59 16.24
CA VAL A 772 42.18 9.08 15.69
C VAL A 772 42.55 8.33 14.42
N GLU A 773 42.54 7.00 14.45
CA GLU A 773 42.85 6.16 13.29
C GLU A 773 41.77 6.29 12.21
N THR A 774 40.51 6.44 12.60
CA THR A 774 39.39 6.72 11.68
C THR A 774 39.59 8.05 10.95
N LEU A 775 39.97 9.11 11.67
CA LEU A 775 40.24 10.41 11.06
C LEU A 775 41.41 10.33 10.09
N ALA A 776 42.51 9.67 10.48
CA ALA A 776 43.68 9.48 9.62
C ALA A 776 43.33 8.69 8.35
N ALA A 777 42.56 7.61 8.47
CA ALA A 777 42.08 6.82 7.33
C ALA A 777 41.21 7.65 6.37
N ARG A 778 40.32 8.51 6.90
CA ARG A 778 39.47 9.41 6.10
C ARG A 778 40.28 10.49 5.38
N GLU A 779 41.30 11.04 6.02
CA GLU A 779 42.24 11.97 5.36
C GLU A 779 42.97 11.28 4.19
N LYS A 780 43.45 10.05 4.38
CA LYS A 780 44.07 9.26 3.31
C LYS A 780 43.11 8.97 2.16
N MET A 781 41.87 8.61 2.47
CA MET A 781 40.81 8.41 1.48
C MET A 781 40.55 9.69 0.67
N ALA A 782 40.52 10.85 1.31
CA ALA A 782 40.40 12.14 0.61
C ALA A 782 41.58 12.40 -0.33
N LEU A 783 42.82 12.10 0.10
CA LEU A 783 44.01 12.21 -0.74
C LEU A 783 43.94 11.28 -1.97
N ILE A 784 43.41 10.06 -1.83
CA ILE A 784 43.20 9.14 -2.95
C ILE A 784 42.20 9.76 -3.95
N LYS A 785 41.08 10.30 -3.48
CA LYS A 785 40.08 10.97 -4.34
C LYS A 785 40.70 12.16 -5.08
N ASP A 786 41.52 12.98 -4.41
CA ASP A 786 42.19 14.13 -5.03
C ASP A 786 43.35 13.72 -5.96
N ALA A 787 44.00 12.58 -5.71
CA ALA A 787 44.96 12.00 -6.64
C ALA A 787 44.27 11.53 -7.92
N PHE A 788 43.14 10.82 -7.79
CA PHE A 788 42.34 10.38 -8.93
C PHE A 788 41.88 11.55 -9.80
N ARG A 789 41.33 12.61 -9.19
CA ARG A 789 40.86 13.82 -9.90
C ARG A 789 41.93 14.46 -10.78
N ARG A 790 43.20 14.42 -10.35
CA ARG A 790 44.33 14.94 -11.15
C ARG A 790 44.82 13.92 -12.16
N TRP A 791 44.86 12.65 -11.78
CA TRP A 791 45.36 11.56 -12.60
C TRP A 791 44.47 11.26 -13.81
N VAL A 792 43.15 11.27 -13.62
CA VAL A 792 42.18 10.84 -14.64
C VAL A 792 42.33 11.62 -15.95
N TRP A 793 42.66 12.91 -15.86
CA TRP A 793 42.89 13.80 -17.00
C TRP A 793 44.36 14.00 -17.38
N GLY A 794 45.29 13.39 -16.65
CA GLY A 794 46.74 13.59 -16.84
C GLY A 794 47.33 12.95 -18.10
N ASP A 795 46.68 11.93 -18.65
CA ASP A 795 47.07 11.27 -19.91
C ASP A 795 46.16 11.70 -21.06
N GLU A 796 46.75 12.09 -22.19
CA GLU A 796 46.02 12.63 -23.35
C GLU A 796 45.09 11.58 -23.98
N THR A 797 45.52 10.31 -24.04
CA THR A 797 44.75 9.23 -24.66
C THR A 797 43.53 8.88 -23.81
N ARG A 798 43.75 8.70 -22.50
CA ARG A 798 42.68 8.46 -21.51
C ARG A 798 41.72 9.63 -21.44
N SER A 799 42.22 10.87 -21.39
CA SER A 799 41.39 12.07 -21.37
C SER A 799 40.49 12.14 -22.61
N ARG A 800 41.03 11.94 -23.82
CA ARG A 800 40.24 11.92 -25.06
C ARG A 800 39.16 10.84 -25.06
N MET A 801 39.49 9.63 -24.60
CA MET A 801 38.55 8.52 -24.50
C MET A 801 37.39 8.85 -23.54
N LEU A 802 37.71 9.26 -22.31
CA LEU A 802 36.72 9.56 -21.28
C LEU A 802 35.82 10.74 -21.67
N THR A 803 36.40 11.81 -22.20
CA THR A 803 35.65 12.95 -22.72
C THR A 803 34.73 12.55 -23.87
N GLY A 804 35.20 11.68 -24.78
CA GLY A 804 34.38 11.13 -25.86
C GLY A 804 33.15 10.37 -25.35
N MET A 805 33.38 9.39 -24.47
CA MET A 805 32.32 8.59 -23.85
C MET A 805 31.30 9.45 -23.08
N TYR A 806 31.79 10.42 -22.30
CA TYR A 806 30.92 11.32 -21.54
C TYR A 806 30.03 12.14 -22.47
N ASN A 807 30.61 12.71 -23.53
CA ASN A 807 29.86 13.51 -24.49
C ASN A 807 28.81 12.67 -25.25
N GLU A 808 29.12 11.42 -25.57
CA GLU A 808 28.23 10.50 -26.29
C GLU A 808 27.12 9.92 -25.41
N THR A 809 27.25 9.99 -24.08
CA THR A 809 26.25 9.45 -23.14
C THR A 809 25.40 10.55 -22.49
N PHE A 810 26.02 11.66 -22.10
CA PHE A 810 25.37 12.70 -21.28
C PHE A 810 25.20 14.04 -22.03
N ASN A 811 26.08 14.37 -22.98
CA ASN A 811 26.04 15.65 -23.72
C ASN A 811 25.33 15.53 -25.09
N VAL A 812 24.29 14.69 -25.17
CA VAL A 812 23.57 14.42 -26.43
C VAL A 812 22.20 15.07 -26.50
N TYR A 813 21.72 15.61 -25.38
CA TYR A 813 20.33 16.01 -25.23
C TYR A 813 20.11 17.52 -25.38
N VAL A 814 19.13 17.88 -26.21
CA VAL A 814 18.67 19.26 -26.39
C VAL A 814 17.24 19.41 -25.86
N PRO A 815 16.99 20.30 -24.87
CA PRO A 815 15.64 20.54 -24.36
C PRO A 815 14.68 21.03 -25.44
N ARG A 816 13.51 20.39 -25.53
CA ARG A 816 12.43 20.82 -26.42
C ARG A 816 11.79 22.10 -25.89
N ARG A 817 11.60 23.09 -26.76
CA ARG A 817 10.79 24.28 -26.46
C ARG A 817 9.37 24.04 -26.97
N TYR A 818 8.40 24.24 -26.09
CA TYR A 818 6.99 24.08 -26.41
C TYR A 818 6.36 25.46 -26.58
N ASP A 819 5.79 25.72 -27.76
CA ASP A 819 5.01 26.92 -28.05
C ASP A 819 3.55 26.53 -28.26
N GLY A 820 2.72 26.81 -27.26
CA GLY A 820 1.30 26.55 -27.28
C GLY A 820 0.46 27.72 -27.80
N SER A 821 1.05 28.80 -28.32
CA SER A 821 0.32 30.02 -28.71
C SER A 821 -0.84 29.74 -29.68
N HIS A 822 -0.62 28.79 -30.58
CA HIS A 822 -1.56 28.31 -31.59
C HIS A 822 -2.73 27.47 -31.04
N LEU A 823 -2.64 26.98 -29.80
CA LEU A 823 -3.70 26.19 -29.19
C LEU A 823 -4.98 27.02 -29.06
N VAL A 824 -6.01 26.52 -29.72
CA VAL A 824 -7.41 26.83 -29.40
C VAL A 824 -7.91 25.70 -28.52
N LEU A 825 -8.67 26.01 -27.47
CA LEU A 825 -9.22 25.05 -26.53
C LEU A 825 -10.74 24.89 -26.78
N PRO A 826 -11.18 23.95 -27.65
CA PRO A 826 -12.60 23.75 -27.94
C PRO A 826 -13.41 23.41 -26.70
N GLY A 827 -14.61 23.97 -26.58
CA GLY A 827 -15.49 23.71 -25.45
C GLY A 827 -15.15 24.48 -24.17
N LEU A 828 -14.07 25.27 -24.17
CA LEU A 828 -13.80 26.24 -23.10
C LEU A 828 -14.93 27.28 -23.06
N ALA A 829 -15.47 27.54 -21.88
CA ALA A 829 -16.58 28.47 -21.70
C ALA A 829 -16.23 29.87 -22.21
N SER A 830 -17.20 30.56 -22.83
CA SER A 830 -17.00 31.90 -23.38
C SER A 830 -16.67 32.96 -22.33
N ASP A 831 -17.07 32.75 -21.08
CA ASP A 831 -16.75 33.59 -19.92
C ASP A 831 -15.57 33.05 -19.08
N ALA A 832 -14.91 31.98 -19.52
CA ALA A 832 -13.69 31.48 -18.88
C ALA A 832 -12.54 32.48 -19.03
N PRO A 833 -11.59 32.50 -18.06
CA PRO A 833 -10.36 33.29 -18.20
C PRO A 833 -9.59 32.90 -19.45
N THR A 834 -9.09 33.89 -20.21
CA THR A 834 -8.20 33.63 -21.34
C THR A 834 -6.90 32.98 -20.83
N PRO A 835 -6.50 31.82 -21.38
CA PRO A 835 -5.28 31.15 -20.95
C PRO A 835 -4.05 32.02 -21.25
N ARG A 836 -3.15 32.10 -20.28
CA ARG A 836 -1.85 32.78 -20.42
C ARG A 836 -0.89 31.96 -21.30
N PRO A 837 0.14 32.59 -21.91
CA PRO A 837 1.11 31.89 -22.75
C PRO A 837 1.73 30.65 -22.07
N ASN A 838 2.25 30.81 -20.85
CA ASN A 838 2.85 29.71 -20.08
C ASN A 838 1.87 28.56 -19.79
N GLN A 839 0.57 28.84 -19.64
CA GLN A 839 -0.45 27.81 -19.46
C GLN A 839 -0.66 27.03 -20.76
N LYS A 840 -0.70 27.73 -21.91
CA LYS A 840 -0.77 27.08 -23.21
C LYS A 840 0.48 26.26 -23.51
N ASP A 841 1.67 26.76 -23.18
CA ASP A 841 2.93 26.05 -23.37
C ASP A 841 2.98 24.75 -22.55
N ALA A 842 2.51 24.80 -21.30
CA ALA A 842 2.39 23.61 -20.45
C ALA A 842 1.36 22.59 -20.98
N ILE A 843 0.21 23.07 -21.49
CA ILE A 843 -0.79 22.21 -22.15
C ILE A 843 -0.16 21.57 -23.40
N TRP A 844 0.51 22.35 -24.24
CA TRP A 844 1.16 21.85 -25.45
C TRP A 844 2.26 20.84 -25.14
N ARG A 845 3.04 21.11 -24.09
CA ARG A 845 4.03 20.18 -23.56
C ARG A 845 3.41 18.84 -23.18
N GLY A 846 2.28 18.83 -22.48
CA GLY A 846 1.58 17.59 -22.17
C GLY A 846 1.04 16.89 -23.42
N LEU A 847 0.54 17.64 -24.41
CA LEU A 847 -0.02 17.08 -25.65
C LEU A 847 1.02 16.48 -26.61
N GLN A 848 2.27 16.93 -26.54
CA GLN A 848 3.32 16.53 -27.49
C GLN A 848 4.55 15.89 -26.86
N GLY A 849 4.66 15.94 -25.54
CA GLY A 849 5.81 15.47 -24.79
C GLY A 849 5.58 14.13 -24.10
N ASP A 850 6.44 13.92 -23.10
CA ASP A 850 6.39 12.79 -22.18
C ASP A 850 5.80 13.19 -20.83
N ASN A 851 5.82 12.25 -19.89
CA ASN A 851 5.51 12.51 -18.49
C ASN A 851 6.19 13.79 -17.99
N MET A 852 5.42 14.66 -17.32
CA MET A 852 5.94 15.97 -16.91
C MET A 852 5.61 16.35 -15.46
N LEU A 853 6.51 17.13 -14.86
CA LEU A 853 6.33 17.85 -13.61
C LEU A 853 6.02 19.31 -13.91
N VAL A 854 4.81 19.74 -13.58
CA VAL A 854 4.40 21.15 -13.60
C VAL A 854 4.77 21.76 -12.26
N TRP A 855 5.96 22.35 -12.19
CA TRP A 855 6.48 23.05 -11.02
C TRP A 855 6.23 24.56 -11.17
N HIS A 856 4.97 24.94 -11.02
CA HIS A 856 4.52 26.34 -11.10
C HIS A 856 4.15 26.85 -9.71
N ASP A 857 4.44 28.11 -9.41
CA ASP A 857 4.12 28.71 -8.12
C ASP A 857 2.58 28.77 -7.85
N VAL A 858 2.19 29.05 -6.60
CA VAL A 858 0.78 29.15 -6.19
C VAL A 858 0.09 30.26 -6.98
N GLY A 859 -1.09 29.97 -7.53
CA GLY A 859 -1.87 30.95 -8.31
C GLY A 859 -1.55 31.02 -9.82
N TYR A 860 -0.61 30.23 -10.33
CA TYR A 860 -0.25 30.24 -11.76
C TYR A 860 -1.24 29.46 -12.65
N GLY A 861 -2.28 28.88 -12.05
CA GLY A 861 -3.34 28.17 -12.78
C GLY A 861 -3.03 26.71 -13.10
N LYS A 862 -2.30 26.00 -12.21
CA LYS A 862 -2.05 24.54 -12.33
C LYS A 862 -3.34 23.74 -12.56
N THR A 863 -4.40 24.06 -11.82
CA THR A 863 -5.73 23.44 -11.99
C THR A 863 -6.30 23.65 -13.39
N PHE A 864 -6.17 24.87 -13.95
CA PHE A 864 -6.58 25.16 -15.33
C PHE A 864 -5.82 24.28 -16.32
N ILE A 865 -4.49 24.20 -16.18
CA ILE A 865 -3.62 23.37 -17.04
C ILE A 865 -4.08 21.92 -16.99
N ALA A 866 -4.31 21.37 -15.79
CA ALA A 866 -4.76 19.99 -15.61
C ALA A 866 -6.08 19.70 -16.33
N ILE A 867 -7.07 20.61 -16.17
CA ILE A 867 -8.41 20.46 -16.74
C ILE A 867 -8.36 20.58 -18.26
N ALA A 868 -7.77 21.67 -18.78
CA ALA A 868 -7.69 21.92 -20.22
C ALA A 868 -6.94 20.81 -20.94
N LEU A 869 -5.81 20.36 -20.39
CA LEU A 869 -5.04 19.26 -20.95
C LEU A 869 -5.83 17.95 -20.99
N SER A 870 -6.63 17.65 -19.96
CA SER A 870 -7.46 16.45 -19.94
C SER A 870 -8.53 16.47 -21.03
N MET A 871 -9.16 17.63 -21.24
CA MET A 871 -10.15 17.82 -22.28
C MET A 871 -9.55 17.68 -23.68
N GLU A 872 -8.38 18.28 -23.92
CA GLU A 872 -7.69 18.16 -25.21
C GLU A 872 -7.19 16.73 -25.48
N MET A 873 -6.64 16.04 -24.47
CA MET A 873 -6.23 14.64 -24.57
C MET A 873 -7.39 13.72 -24.96
N ARG A 874 -8.57 13.94 -24.36
CA ARG A 874 -9.80 13.21 -24.67
C ARG A 874 -10.33 13.54 -26.06
N ARG A 875 -10.37 14.82 -26.42
CA ARG A 875 -10.84 15.29 -27.74
C ARG A 875 -10.01 14.72 -28.89
N LEU A 876 -8.69 14.68 -28.72
CA LEU A 876 -7.75 14.11 -29.71
C LEU A 876 -7.72 12.58 -29.71
N GLY A 877 -8.40 11.93 -28.75
CA GLY A 877 -8.34 10.48 -28.56
C GLY A 877 -6.96 9.97 -28.19
N LEU A 878 -6.13 10.80 -27.56
CA LEU A 878 -4.80 10.42 -27.05
C LEU A 878 -4.92 9.64 -25.74
N ARG A 879 -5.91 9.99 -24.92
CA ARG A 879 -6.24 9.31 -23.66
C ARG A 879 -7.75 9.14 -23.54
N ASN A 880 -8.15 8.01 -22.99
CA ASN A 880 -9.55 7.63 -22.83
C ASN A 880 -10.02 7.77 -21.39
N LYS A 881 -9.19 7.52 -20.38
CA LYS A 881 -9.64 7.52 -18.98
C LYS A 881 -8.62 8.16 -18.05
N ILE A 882 -8.87 9.44 -17.77
CA ILE A 882 -7.96 10.33 -17.05
C ILE A 882 -8.38 10.45 -15.58
N MET A 883 -7.47 10.13 -14.67
CA MET A 883 -7.68 10.27 -13.23
C MET A 883 -6.92 11.47 -12.65
N HIS A 884 -7.60 12.30 -11.88
CA HIS A 884 -7.03 13.43 -11.14
C HIS A 884 -6.98 13.09 -9.66
N VAL A 885 -5.80 13.11 -9.05
CA VAL A 885 -5.59 12.81 -7.64
C VAL A 885 -5.31 14.10 -6.89
N VAL A 886 -6.27 14.54 -6.07
CA VAL A 886 -6.26 15.86 -5.41
C VAL A 886 -6.35 15.75 -3.89
N PRO A 887 -5.91 16.77 -3.12
CA PRO A 887 -6.10 16.80 -1.67
C PRO A 887 -7.59 16.68 -1.25
N ASN A 888 -7.85 16.09 -0.08
CA ASN A 888 -9.22 15.82 0.39
C ASN A 888 -10.12 17.07 0.44
N ASN A 889 -9.54 18.23 0.78
CA ASN A 889 -10.23 19.52 0.88
C ASN A 889 -10.35 20.25 -0.47
N ARG A 890 -9.68 19.80 -1.53
CA ARG A 890 -9.65 20.45 -2.85
C ARG A 890 -10.57 19.78 -3.88
N ILE A 891 -11.09 18.58 -3.61
CA ILE A 891 -11.93 17.83 -4.57
C ILE A 891 -13.13 18.65 -5.11
N MET A 892 -13.85 19.33 -4.24
CA MET A 892 -15.00 20.16 -4.65
C MET A 892 -14.55 21.38 -5.46
N GLN A 893 -13.44 22.02 -5.06
CA GLN A 893 -12.88 23.17 -5.75
C GLN A 893 -12.43 22.79 -7.16
N HIS A 894 -11.72 21.66 -7.31
CA HIS A 894 -11.26 21.14 -8.59
C HIS A 894 -12.42 20.80 -9.52
N ALA A 895 -13.45 20.13 -9.00
CA ALA A 895 -14.65 19.79 -9.76
C ALA A 895 -15.46 21.03 -10.19
N THR A 896 -15.58 22.02 -9.30
CA THR A 896 -16.27 23.29 -9.61
C THR A 896 -15.53 24.06 -10.70
N GLU A 897 -14.20 24.11 -10.63
CA GLU A 897 -13.38 24.76 -11.68
C GLU A 897 -13.48 24.01 -13.02
N ALA A 898 -13.55 22.68 -13.00
CA ALA A 898 -13.76 21.88 -14.22
C ALA A 898 -15.09 22.22 -14.92
N TYR A 899 -16.21 22.30 -14.18
CA TYR A 899 -17.48 22.74 -14.75
C TYR A 899 -17.47 24.21 -15.20
N ARG A 900 -16.74 25.07 -14.50
CA ARG A 900 -16.62 26.48 -14.87
C ARG A 900 -15.86 26.64 -16.20
N LEU A 901 -14.77 25.91 -16.38
CA LEU A 901 -13.95 25.97 -17.59
C LEU A 901 -14.62 25.22 -18.75
N TYR A 902 -15.17 24.04 -18.49
CA TYR A 902 -15.80 23.17 -19.49
C TYR A 902 -17.18 22.72 -18.99
N PRO A 903 -18.24 23.49 -19.27
CA PRO A 903 -19.56 23.21 -18.69
C PRO A 903 -20.16 21.86 -19.11
N GLY A 904 -19.73 21.30 -20.26
CA GLY A 904 -20.17 19.98 -20.75
C GLY A 904 -19.34 18.78 -20.25
N VAL A 905 -18.39 18.98 -19.34
CA VAL A 905 -17.48 17.93 -18.86
C VAL A 905 -18.21 16.84 -18.06
N ARG A 906 -17.91 15.57 -18.34
CA ARG A 906 -18.43 14.43 -17.56
C ARG A 906 -17.44 14.05 -16.46
N LEU A 907 -17.82 14.32 -15.21
CA LEU A 907 -16.98 14.04 -14.04
C LEU A 907 -17.47 12.84 -13.24
N LEU A 908 -16.53 12.09 -12.66
CA LEU A 908 -16.80 11.18 -11.56
C LEU A 908 -16.02 11.61 -10.32
N LEU A 909 -16.72 11.92 -9.23
CA LEU A 909 -16.10 12.29 -7.96
C LEU A 909 -15.99 11.09 -7.02
N VAL A 910 -14.76 10.79 -6.58
CA VAL A 910 -14.47 9.67 -5.67
C VAL A 910 -13.76 10.18 -4.43
N ASN A 911 -14.52 10.23 -3.32
CA ASN A 911 -13.98 10.55 -2.00
C ASN A 911 -13.80 9.30 -1.14
N SER A 912 -13.20 9.46 0.04
CA SER A 912 -12.93 8.34 0.95
C SER A 912 -14.18 7.63 1.47
N LYS A 913 -15.35 8.30 1.52
CA LYS A 913 -16.63 7.68 1.93
C LYS A 913 -17.14 6.70 0.87
N ARG A 914 -16.99 7.04 -0.42
CA ARG A 914 -17.34 6.15 -1.55
C ARG A 914 -16.41 4.92 -1.63
N MET A 915 -15.21 5.04 -1.06
CA MET A 915 -14.22 3.95 -0.98
C MET A 915 -14.32 3.10 0.30
N SER A 916 -15.49 2.96 0.91
CA SER A 916 -15.72 2.03 2.03
C SER A 916 -15.84 0.58 1.53
N ALA A 917 -15.65 -0.42 2.40
CA ALA A 917 -15.67 -1.84 2.00
C ALA A 917 -16.96 -2.22 1.22
N ARG A 918 -18.12 -1.73 1.67
CA ARG A 918 -19.44 -1.96 1.04
C ARG A 918 -19.61 -1.32 -0.34
N ARG A 919 -19.00 -0.16 -0.59
CA ARG A 919 -19.26 0.69 -1.78
C ARG A 919 -18.11 0.76 -2.77
N ARG A 920 -16.95 0.25 -2.37
CA ARG A 920 -15.75 0.26 -3.20
C ARG A 920 -15.98 -0.52 -4.50
N ALA A 921 -16.57 -1.72 -4.45
CA ALA A 921 -16.81 -2.53 -5.64
C ALA A 921 -17.69 -1.78 -6.67
N GLU A 922 -18.81 -1.20 -6.21
CA GLU A 922 -19.69 -0.37 -7.04
C GLU A 922 -18.97 0.86 -7.61
N THR A 923 -18.21 1.58 -6.78
CA THR A 923 -17.45 2.76 -7.21
C THR A 923 -16.39 2.40 -8.27
N MET A 924 -15.69 1.28 -8.08
CA MET A 924 -14.73 0.78 -9.06
C MET A 924 -15.43 0.32 -10.35
N ALA A 925 -16.56 -0.37 -10.26
CA ALA A 925 -17.36 -0.77 -11.42
C ALA A 925 -17.79 0.45 -12.25
N ARG A 926 -18.24 1.52 -11.59
CA ARG A 926 -18.56 2.80 -12.25
C ARG A 926 -17.35 3.41 -12.95
N ILE A 927 -16.18 3.39 -12.33
CA ILE A 927 -14.94 3.84 -12.98
C ILE A 927 -14.68 3.00 -14.24
N VAL A 928 -14.88 1.68 -14.19
CA VAL A 928 -14.64 0.77 -15.32
C VAL A 928 -15.61 1.01 -16.47
N THR A 929 -16.91 1.06 -16.18
CA THR A 929 -17.98 1.09 -17.21
C THR A 929 -18.34 2.49 -17.69
N GLY A 930 -18.08 3.53 -16.88
CA GLY A 930 -18.46 4.89 -17.20
C GLY A 930 -17.52 5.58 -18.19
N ASP A 931 -18.10 6.29 -19.15
CA ASP A 931 -17.38 7.18 -20.06
C ASP A 931 -17.31 8.58 -19.44
N TYR A 932 -16.26 8.79 -18.63
CA TYR A 932 -15.97 10.05 -17.97
C TYR A 932 -14.82 10.77 -18.68
N ASP A 933 -14.93 12.09 -18.81
CA ASP A 933 -13.85 12.90 -19.33
C ASP A 933 -12.76 13.12 -18.26
N MET A 934 -13.16 13.09 -16.98
CA MET A 934 -12.24 13.19 -15.85
C MET A 934 -12.79 12.50 -14.59
N ILE A 935 -11.94 11.70 -13.94
CA ILE A 935 -12.24 11.03 -12.67
C ILE A 935 -11.44 11.72 -11.55
N ILE A 936 -12.10 12.46 -10.68
CA ILE A 936 -11.43 13.21 -9.60
C ILE A 936 -11.50 12.41 -8.31
N VAL A 937 -10.35 12.00 -7.81
CA VAL A 937 -10.17 11.13 -6.65
C VAL A 937 -9.38 11.86 -5.58
N THR A 938 -9.77 11.72 -4.32
CA THR A 938 -8.94 12.27 -3.23
C THR A 938 -7.68 11.43 -2.99
N HIS A 939 -6.60 12.03 -2.47
CA HIS A 939 -5.38 11.29 -2.08
C HIS A 939 -5.69 10.06 -1.19
N SER A 940 -6.66 10.19 -0.27
CA SER A 940 -7.06 9.10 0.63
C SER A 940 -7.87 8.00 -0.07
N ALA A 941 -8.71 8.36 -1.05
CA ALA A 941 -9.44 7.41 -1.87
C ALA A 941 -8.49 6.68 -2.85
N PHE A 942 -7.54 7.39 -3.44
CA PHE A 942 -6.53 6.83 -4.35
C PHE A 942 -5.72 5.70 -3.70
N LYS A 943 -5.29 5.89 -2.43
CA LYS A 943 -4.59 4.85 -1.65
C LYS A 943 -5.41 3.56 -1.49
N ARG A 944 -6.75 3.63 -1.54
CA ARG A 944 -7.64 2.48 -1.36
C ARG A 944 -7.88 1.68 -2.64
N ILE A 945 -7.35 2.14 -3.77
CA ILE A 945 -7.33 1.40 -5.03
C ILE A 945 -6.07 0.53 -5.03
N PRO A 946 -6.16 -0.80 -4.83
CA PRO A 946 -4.96 -1.63 -4.81
C PRO A 946 -4.46 -1.90 -6.24
N VAL A 947 -3.14 -2.00 -6.42
CA VAL A 947 -2.57 -2.72 -7.58
C VAL A 947 -2.88 -4.23 -7.48
N SER A 948 -2.71 -4.99 -8.54
CA SER A 948 -2.88 -6.44 -8.49
C SER A 948 -1.78 -7.08 -7.65
N ASP A 949 -2.02 -8.31 -7.19
CA ASP A 949 -1.03 -9.02 -6.38
C ASP A 949 0.14 -9.50 -7.23
N GLU A 950 -0.09 -9.80 -8.51
CA GLU A 950 0.96 -10.09 -9.49
C GLU A 950 1.85 -8.87 -9.69
N THR A 951 1.28 -7.69 -9.98
CA THR A 951 2.04 -6.45 -10.12
C THR A 951 2.84 -6.15 -8.86
N TYR A 952 2.22 -6.26 -7.68
CA TYR A 952 2.94 -6.02 -6.44
C TYR A 952 4.07 -7.01 -6.21
N ALA A 953 3.85 -8.30 -6.48
CA ALA A 953 4.86 -9.34 -6.34
C ALA A 953 6.02 -9.15 -7.33
N GLU A 954 5.75 -8.73 -8.57
CA GLU A 954 6.77 -8.41 -9.56
C GLU A 954 7.69 -7.29 -9.07
N PHE A 955 7.13 -6.15 -8.66
CA PHE A 955 7.93 -5.00 -8.24
C PHE A 955 8.63 -5.22 -6.90
N VAL A 956 7.91 -5.72 -5.89
CA VAL A 956 8.47 -5.92 -4.54
C VAL A 956 9.40 -7.11 -4.50
N GLY A 957 9.08 -8.18 -5.23
CA GLY A 957 9.97 -9.33 -5.42
C GLY A 957 11.28 -8.91 -6.06
N GLY A 958 11.24 -8.12 -7.14
CA GLY A 958 12.47 -7.59 -7.74
C GLY A 958 13.31 -6.71 -6.80
N TRP A 959 12.71 -6.04 -5.82
CA TRP A 959 13.49 -5.34 -4.79
C TRP A 959 14.07 -6.29 -3.74
N VAL A 960 13.36 -7.36 -3.38
CA VAL A 960 13.88 -8.41 -2.51
C VAL A 960 15.08 -9.08 -3.19
N ASP A 961 14.99 -9.40 -4.48
CA ASP A 961 16.09 -9.96 -5.26
C ASP A 961 17.31 -9.03 -5.24
N VAL A 962 17.10 -7.72 -5.48
CA VAL A 962 18.17 -6.71 -5.37
C VAL A 962 18.76 -6.65 -3.95
N LEU A 963 17.95 -6.76 -2.90
CA LEU A 963 18.43 -6.78 -1.51
C LEU A 963 19.17 -8.07 -1.17
N ASP A 964 18.77 -9.20 -1.77
CA ASP A 964 19.44 -10.49 -1.66
C ASP A 964 20.82 -10.46 -2.30
N ASP A 965 20.91 -9.89 -3.50
CA ASP A 965 22.19 -9.64 -4.16
C ASP A 965 23.07 -8.73 -3.29
N TYR A 966 22.52 -7.66 -2.69
CA TYR A 966 23.26 -6.81 -1.75
C TYR A 966 23.74 -7.56 -0.50
N LEU A 967 22.94 -8.47 0.07
CA LEU A 967 23.32 -9.22 1.27
C LEU A 967 24.37 -10.28 0.96
N TRP A 968 24.29 -10.91 -0.20
CA TRP A 968 25.25 -11.90 -0.65
C TRP A 968 26.66 -11.33 -0.84
N GLU A 969 26.76 -10.04 -1.15
CA GLU A 969 28.03 -9.35 -1.43
C GLU A 969 28.67 -8.64 -0.22
N LEU A 970 27.95 -8.49 0.91
CA LEU A 970 28.51 -7.89 2.13
C LEU A 970 29.24 -8.94 2.98
N ASP A 971 30.42 -8.59 3.50
CA ASP A 971 31.19 -9.50 4.35
C ASP A 971 30.62 -9.49 5.77
N GLU A 972 29.96 -10.59 6.19
CA GLU A 972 29.42 -10.75 7.54
C GLU A 972 30.51 -10.66 8.61
N ASP A 973 31.78 -10.91 8.27
CA ASP A 973 32.89 -10.84 9.20
C ASP A 973 33.48 -9.44 9.33
N ASP A 974 33.06 -8.46 8.50
CA ASP A 974 33.47 -7.06 8.62
C ASP A 974 32.65 -6.31 9.69
N PRO A 975 33.24 -6.06 10.87
CA PRO A 975 32.99 -4.93 11.73
C PRO A 975 32.09 -3.76 11.28
N ASP A 976 32.45 -3.12 10.19
CA ASP A 976 31.89 -1.87 9.68
C ASP A 976 30.63 -2.10 8.84
N GLU A 977 30.55 -3.27 8.22
CA GLU A 977 29.43 -3.65 7.36
C GLU A 977 28.32 -4.35 8.13
N LYS A 978 28.61 -4.96 9.30
CA LYS A 978 27.62 -5.62 10.18
C LYS A 978 26.37 -4.77 10.48
N LEU A 979 26.53 -3.46 10.70
CA LEU A 979 25.39 -2.58 10.98
C LEU A 979 24.53 -2.35 9.71
N SER A 980 25.17 -2.26 8.55
CA SER A 980 24.52 -2.13 7.24
C SER A 980 23.87 -3.45 6.80
N VAL A 981 24.54 -4.59 6.99
CA VAL A 981 23.99 -5.95 6.78
C VAL A 981 22.73 -6.14 7.61
N LYS A 982 22.78 -5.84 8.92
CA LYS A 982 21.62 -5.97 9.79
C LYS A 982 20.47 -5.06 9.37
N GLN A 983 20.76 -3.86 8.86
CA GLN A 983 19.74 -2.94 8.35
C GLN A 983 19.13 -3.46 7.04
N ILE A 984 19.95 -3.89 6.08
CA ILE A 984 19.51 -4.42 4.78
C ILE A 984 18.72 -5.72 4.99
N GLN A 985 19.19 -6.61 5.87
CA GLN A 985 18.49 -7.83 6.30
C GLN A 985 17.13 -7.51 6.91
N ALA A 986 17.07 -6.54 7.84
CA ALA A 986 15.80 -6.11 8.42
C ALA A 986 14.85 -5.50 7.38
N GLN A 987 15.36 -4.83 6.34
CA GLN A 987 14.54 -4.33 5.24
C GLN A 987 14.07 -5.45 4.30
N LYS A 988 14.93 -6.43 4.00
CA LYS A 988 14.58 -7.61 3.22
C LYS A 988 13.45 -8.37 3.92
N GLU A 989 13.65 -8.73 5.19
CA GLU A 989 12.64 -9.39 6.03
C GLU A 989 11.33 -8.59 6.08
N ARG A 990 11.41 -7.25 6.07
CA ARG A 990 10.24 -6.39 6.02
C ARG A 990 9.50 -6.45 4.67
N PHE A 991 10.21 -6.44 3.54
CA PHE A 991 9.57 -6.56 2.21
C PHE A 991 9.02 -7.97 1.96
N GLU A 992 9.73 -9.01 2.41
CA GLU A 992 9.23 -10.39 2.43
C GLU A 992 7.97 -10.50 3.30
N ALA A 993 7.98 -9.93 4.51
CA ALA A 993 6.80 -9.89 5.37
C ALA A 993 5.64 -9.11 4.73
N LYS A 994 5.90 -8.02 4.00
CA LYS A 994 4.87 -7.29 3.23
C LYS A 994 4.33 -8.15 2.08
N LEU A 995 5.18 -8.90 1.38
CA LEU A 995 4.80 -9.80 0.29
C LEU A 995 3.93 -10.95 0.82
N ASP A 996 4.34 -11.57 1.91
CA ASP A 996 3.62 -12.66 2.56
C ASP A 996 2.29 -12.18 3.16
N ALA A 997 2.28 -11.03 3.85
CA ALA A 997 1.05 -10.42 4.35
C ALA A 997 0.08 -10.10 3.21
N ARG A 998 0.58 -9.70 2.03
CA ARG A 998 -0.25 -9.42 0.86
C ARG A 998 -0.79 -10.69 0.21
N LYS A 999 0.04 -11.72 0.00
CA LYS A 999 -0.39 -13.05 -0.49
C LYS A 999 -1.44 -13.65 0.43
N GLU A 1000 -1.25 -13.50 1.73
CA GLU A 1000 -2.19 -13.92 2.76
C GLU A 1000 -3.52 -13.15 2.68
N ARG A 1001 -3.47 -11.82 2.51
CA ARG A 1001 -4.66 -10.99 2.31
C ARG A 1001 -5.43 -11.36 1.03
N ALA A 1002 -4.71 -11.67 -0.04
CA ALA A 1002 -5.29 -12.12 -1.31
C ALA A 1002 -6.14 -13.38 -1.11
N ARG A 1003 -5.59 -14.38 -0.41
CA ARG A 1003 -6.28 -15.63 -0.09
C ARG A 1003 -7.53 -15.45 0.79
N ARG A 1004 -7.53 -14.48 1.71
CA ARG A 1004 -8.65 -14.22 2.63
C ARG A 1004 -9.80 -13.42 2.01
N HIS A 1005 -9.57 -12.70 0.92
CA HIS A 1005 -10.54 -11.76 0.36
C HIS A 1005 -10.63 -11.89 -1.16
N HIS A 1006 -11.33 -12.91 -1.65
CA HIS A 1006 -11.63 -13.08 -3.08
C HIS A 1006 -12.33 -11.85 -3.71
N ASP A 1007 -13.08 -11.07 -2.92
CA ASP A 1007 -13.75 -9.85 -3.39
C ASP A 1007 -12.80 -8.68 -3.71
N THR A 1008 -11.58 -8.66 -3.15
CA THR A 1008 -10.59 -7.61 -3.46
C THR A 1008 -9.96 -7.76 -4.86
N HIS A 1009 -10.17 -8.89 -5.53
CA HIS A 1009 -9.56 -9.20 -6.82
C HIS A 1009 -10.42 -8.82 -8.03
N GLN A 1010 -11.65 -8.35 -7.82
CA GLN A 1010 -12.51 -7.96 -8.94
C GLN A 1010 -12.06 -6.64 -9.58
N PHE A 1011 -11.55 -5.68 -8.78
CA PHE A 1011 -11.21 -4.33 -9.23
C PHE A 1011 -9.86 -3.85 -8.68
N THR A 1012 -8.80 -4.08 -9.45
CA THR A 1012 -7.45 -3.58 -9.20
C THR A 1012 -7.16 -2.35 -10.08
N TRP A 1013 -6.10 -1.60 -9.77
CA TRP A 1013 -5.62 -0.45 -10.55
C TRP A 1013 -5.60 -0.74 -12.05
N GLU A 1014 -5.10 -1.93 -12.40
CA GLU A 1014 -4.94 -2.42 -13.76
C GLU A 1014 -6.27 -2.62 -14.48
N ARG A 1015 -7.31 -3.05 -13.75
CA ARG A 1015 -8.64 -3.32 -14.30
C ARG A 1015 -9.49 -2.06 -14.45
N LEU A 1016 -9.15 -0.96 -13.79
CA LEU A 1016 -9.88 0.31 -13.91
C LEU A 1016 -9.78 0.90 -15.32
N GLY A 1017 -8.74 0.54 -16.07
CA GLY A 1017 -8.48 1.05 -17.42
C GLY A 1017 -8.08 2.51 -17.42
N ILE A 1018 -7.49 3.02 -16.32
CA ILE A 1018 -6.91 4.37 -16.26
C ILE A 1018 -5.68 4.39 -17.15
N ASP A 1019 -5.63 5.31 -18.11
CA ASP A 1019 -4.52 5.46 -19.06
C ASP A 1019 -3.76 6.79 -18.89
N MET A 1020 -4.24 7.68 -18.01
CA MET A 1020 -3.52 8.88 -17.62
C MET A 1020 -3.80 9.25 -16.15
N LEU A 1021 -2.76 9.68 -15.45
CA LEU A 1021 -2.80 10.12 -14.05
C LEU A 1021 -2.26 11.55 -13.92
N ILE A 1022 -3.05 12.45 -13.35
CA ILE A 1022 -2.64 13.80 -12.95
C ILE A 1022 -2.68 13.87 -11.43
N VAL A 1023 -1.57 14.23 -10.78
CA VAL A 1023 -1.47 14.30 -9.31
C VAL A 1023 -1.19 15.74 -8.88
N ASP A 1024 -2.16 16.33 -8.21
CA ASP A 1024 -2.03 17.65 -7.58
C ASP A 1024 -1.46 17.53 -6.17
N GLU A 1025 -0.67 18.52 -5.77
CA GLU A 1025 0.17 18.51 -4.57
C GLU A 1025 1.01 17.24 -4.44
N CYS A 1026 1.74 16.92 -5.51
CA CYS A 1026 2.52 15.69 -5.63
C CYS A 1026 3.62 15.57 -4.57
N HIS A 1027 4.06 16.69 -3.95
CA HIS A 1027 5.05 16.72 -2.88
C HIS A 1027 4.67 15.84 -1.67
N HIS A 1028 3.38 15.53 -1.47
CA HIS A 1028 2.92 14.55 -0.48
C HIS A 1028 3.34 13.09 -0.77
N PHE A 1029 3.94 12.81 -1.93
CA PHE A 1029 4.36 11.49 -2.37
C PHE A 1029 5.88 11.41 -2.64
N LYS A 1030 6.67 12.39 -2.19
CA LYS A 1030 8.12 12.47 -2.42
C LYS A 1030 8.97 11.44 -1.65
N ASN A 1031 8.41 10.80 -0.63
CA ASN A 1031 9.13 9.85 0.24
C ASN A 1031 9.01 8.41 -0.28
N VAL A 1032 9.52 8.15 -1.49
CA VAL A 1032 9.58 6.81 -2.10
C VAL A 1032 10.87 6.14 -1.66
N TRP A 1033 10.78 4.91 -1.18
CA TRP A 1033 11.95 4.12 -0.83
C TRP A 1033 12.78 3.73 -2.08
N PHE A 1034 14.09 3.65 -1.89
CA PHE A 1034 15.04 3.04 -2.81
C PHE A 1034 16.22 2.44 -2.01
N PRO A 1035 16.85 1.37 -2.51
CA PRO A 1035 18.05 0.84 -1.90
C PRO A 1035 19.22 1.83 -2.07
N THR A 1036 19.96 2.06 -0.99
CA THR A 1036 21.16 2.91 -0.95
C THR A 1036 22.06 2.50 0.21
N LYS A 1037 23.38 2.60 0.02
CA LYS A 1037 24.39 2.42 1.08
C LYS A 1037 24.67 3.72 1.83
N MET A 1038 24.19 4.85 1.34
CA MET A 1038 24.39 6.18 1.91
C MET A 1038 23.37 6.52 3.02
N ASN A 1039 22.88 5.51 3.75
CA ASN A 1039 21.83 5.64 4.76
C ASN A 1039 22.20 6.54 5.95
N HIS A 1040 23.48 6.82 6.14
CA HIS A 1040 24.00 7.66 7.23
C HIS A 1040 23.82 9.17 6.98
N LEU A 1041 23.50 9.60 5.76
CA LEU A 1041 23.38 11.01 5.40
C LEU A 1041 21.97 11.56 5.69
N PRO A 1042 21.84 12.67 6.43
CA PRO A 1042 20.56 13.35 6.62
C PRO A 1042 19.95 13.78 5.27
N GLY A 1043 18.67 13.50 5.07
CA GLY A 1043 17.92 13.87 3.87
C GLY A 1043 17.80 12.76 2.83
N ILE A 1044 18.59 11.68 2.90
CA ILE A 1044 18.37 10.48 2.07
C ILE A 1044 17.23 9.67 2.72
N GLY A 1045 16.17 9.43 1.95
CA GLY A 1045 14.88 8.96 2.46
C GLY A 1045 14.92 7.56 3.07
N GLN A 1046 15.19 7.46 4.37
CA GLN A 1046 14.88 6.25 5.16
C GLN A 1046 13.37 6.11 5.46
N ALA A 1047 12.61 7.19 5.29
CA ALA A 1047 11.17 7.23 5.54
C ALA A 1047 10.41 6.54 4.39
N ASP A 1048 10.12 5.25 4.56
CA ASP A 1048 9.24 4.51 3.66
C ASP A 1048 7.78 4.89 3.92
N SER A 1049 7.18 5.65 2.99
CA SER A 1049 5.76 5.96 3.01
C SER A 1049 5.00 4.95 2.15
N ASP A 1050 4.16 4.12 2.77
CA ASP A 1050 3.28 3.20 2.03
C ASP A 1050 2.41 3.94 0.98
N LYS A 1051 2.12 5.23 1.20
CA LYS A 1051 1.38 6.07 0.25
C LYS A 1051 2.23 6.40 -0.99
N ALA A 1052 3.49 6.79 -0.78
CA ALA A 1052 4.41 7.09 -1.88
C ALA A 1052 4.76 5.81 -2.65
N MET A 1053 4.93 4.69 -1.94
CA MET A 1053 5.14 3.38 -2.52
C MET A 1053 3.98 2.92 -3.40
N ASP A 1054 2.75 3.02 -2.90
CA ASP A 1054 1.53 2.69 -3.66
C ASP A 1054 1.41 3.56 -4.93
N MET A 1055 1.70 4.86 -4.83
CA MET A 1055 1.75 5.73 -6.01
C MET A 1055 2.86 5.31 -6.98
N PHE A 1056 4.06 5.02 -6.48
CA PHE A 1056 5.19 4.58 -7.30
C PHE A 1056 4.81 3.35 -8.14
N LEU A 1057 4.30 2.29 -7.51
CA LEU A 1057 3.87 1.08 -8.21
C LEU A 1057 2.84 1.36 -9.31
N LYS A 1058 1.82 2.17 -9.02
CA LYS A 1058 0.79 2.55 -10.01
C LYS A 1058 1.35 3.34 -11.19
N THR A 1059 2.25 4.29 -10.92
CA THR A 1059 2.89 5.11 -11.95
C THR A 1059 3.87 4.33 -12.80
N GLN A 1060 4.64 3.41 -12.21
CA GLN A 1060 5.55 2.53 -12.95
C GLN A 1060 4.76 1.57 -13.85
N TRP A 1061 3.68 0.98 -13.33
CA TRP A 1061 2.77 0.17 -14.14
C TRP A 1061 2.17 0.96 -15.31
N LEU A 1062 1.70 2.18 -15.05
CA LEU A 1062 1.09 3.05 -16.06
C LEU A 1062 2.09 3.44 -17.16
N THR A 1063 3.31 3.82 -16.75
CA THR A 1063 4.36 4.26 -17.68
C THR A 1063 4.89 3.09 -18.52
N ARG A 1064 5.13 1.91 -17.92
CA ARG A 1064 5.62 0.70 -18.64
C ARG A 1064 4.65 0.16 -19.69
N ARG A 1065 3.33 0.37 -19.54
CA ARG A 1065 2.33 -0.07 -20.54
C ARG A 1065 2.04 0.96 -21.62
N CYS A 1066 2.28 2.25 -21.37
CA CYS A 1066 2.14 3.32 -22.37
C CYS A 1066 3.37 3.41 -23.31
N VAL A 1067 4.25 2.42 -23.31
CA VAL A 1067 5.45 2.37 -24.15
C VAL A 1067 5.06 1.95 -25.57
N CYS A 1068 4.46 2.88 -26.31
CA CYS A 1068 4.57 2.86 -27.76
C CYS A 1068 6.01 3.29 -28.11
N GLY A 1069 6.91 2.31 -28.22
CA GLY A 1069 8.21 2.50 -28.90
C GLY A 1069 9.43 2.92 -28.08
N ARG A 1070 9.55 2.60 -26.79
CA ARG A 1070 10.81 2.80 -26.03
C ARG A 1070 11.38 1.50 -25.44
N LEU A 1071 12.32 0.93 -26.18
CA LEU A 1071 13.48 0.12 -25.73
C LEU A 1071 13.31 -1.20 -24.93
N LEU A 1072 12.11 -1.64 -24.56
CA LEU A 1072 11.88 -3.03 -24.16
C LEU A 1072 10.63 -3.52 -24.87
N GLY A 1073 10.80 -4.53 -25.75
CA GLY A 1073 9.80 -5.20 -26.57
C GLY A 1073 8.39 -4.63 -26.52
N ALA A 1074 7.93 -4.03 -27.63
CA ALA A 1074 6.56 -3.57 -27.80
C ALA A 1074 5.58 -4.61 -27.24
N ASN A 1075 4.91 -4.28 -26.14
CA ASN A 1075 3.89 -5.16 -25.58
C ASN A 1075 2.75 -5.25 -26.59
N GLU A 1076 2.44 -6.47 -27.07
CA GLU A 1076 1.35 -6.73 -28.02
C GLU A 1076 -0.03 -6.28 -27.50
N HIS A 1077 -0.13 -5.96 -26.21
CA HIS A 1077 -1.34 -5.58 -25.48
C HIS A 1077 -1.38 -4.11 -25.04
N CYS A 1078 -0.74 -3.15 -25.75
CA CYS A 1078 -0.95 -1.72 -25.44
C CYS A 1078 -2.46 -1.40 -25.53
N PRO A 1079 -3.09 -0.86 -24.46
CA PRO A 1079 -4.49 -0.44 -24.50
C PRO A 1079 -4.69 0.84 -25.32
N CYS A 1080 -3.59 1.54 -25.67
CA CYS A 1080 -3.61 2.61 -26.64
C CYS A 1080 -4.01 2.05 -28.03
N PRO A 1081 -4.88 2.71 -28.79
CA PRO A 1081 -5.03 2.39 -30.21
C PRO A 1081 -3.64 2.38 -30.82
N ARG A 1082 -3.26 1.28 -31.50
CA ARG A 1082 -2.05 1.15 -32.34
C ARG A 1082 -2.06 2.26 -33.40
N SER A 1083 -1.79 3.45 -32.94
CA SER A 1083 -1.72 4.64 -33.73
C SER A 1083 -0.28 5.08 -33.62
N GLU A 1084 0.25 5.52 -34.75
CA GLU A 1084 1.60 6.03 -34.96
C GLU A 1084 1.87 7.32 -34.13
N ARG A 1085 1.22 7.48 -32.97
CA ARG A 1085 1.10 8.71 -32.20
C ARG A 1085 2.21 8.80 -31.15
N VAL A 1086 3.00 9.85 -31.27
CA VAL A 1086 4.22 10.16 -30.50
C VAL A 1086 3.94 10.71 -29.08
N ASN A 1087 2.75 10.50 -28.49
CA ASN A 1087 2.42 10.98 -27.15
C ASN A 1087 2.53 9.87 -26.09
N ASN A 1088 3.60 9.92 -25.28
CA ASN A 1088 3.84 9.01 -24.16
C ASN A 1088 3.46 9.60 -22.79
N THR A 1089 2.80 10.76 -22.76
CA THR A 1089 2.37 11.41 -21.51
C THR A 1089 1.25 10.61 -20.86
N SER A 1090 1.61 9.88 -19.81
CA SER A 1090 0.68 9.10 -18.98
C SER A 1090 0.64 9.63 -17.54
N LEU A 1091 1.65 10.38 -17.12
CA LEU A 1091 1.79 10.92 -15.78
C LEU A 1091 2.09 12.42 -15.81
N ILE A 1092 1.31 13.18 -15.05
CA ILE A 1092 1.57 14.59 -14.79
C ILE A 1092 1.57 14.83 -13.29
N LEU A 1093 2.67 15.36 -12.79
CA LEU A 1093 2.83 15.74 -11.40
C LEU A 1093 2.74 17.25 -11.29
N MET A 1094 2.00 17.77 -10.32
CA MET A 1094 1.82 19.20 -10.11
C MET A 1094 2.13 19.58 -8.67
N THR A 1095 2.94 20.61 -8.47
CA THR A 1095 3.29 21.14 -7.15
C THR A 1095 3.84 22.57 -7.26
N ALA A 1096 3.64 23.37 -6.21
CA ALA A 1096 4.36 24.65 -6.07
C ALA A 1096 5.74 24.47 -5.41
N THR A 1097 5.90 23.41 -4.60
CA THR A 1097 7.09 23.15 -3.78
C THR A 1097 7.62 21.77 -4.12
N ALA A 1098 8.32 21.63 -5.24
CA ALA A 1098 8.86 20.34 -5.66
C ALA A 1098 10.07 19.90 -4.82
N LEU A 1099 10.85 20.86 -4.33
CA LEU A 1099 12.05 20.63 -3.52
C LEU A 1099 11.93 21.38 -2.20
N ASP A 1100 12.19 20.68 -1.08
CA ASP A 1100 12.27 21.28 0.25
C ASP A 1100 13.74 21.43 0.69
N ASN A 1101 14.48 20.32 0.85
CA ASN A 1101 15.85 20.34 1.41
C ASN A 1101 16.71 19.09 1.07
N SER A 1102 16.29 18.21 0.16
CA SER A 1102 17.04 16.98 -0.13
C SER A 1102 17.25 16.73 -1.61
N ILE A 1103 18.48 16.39 -1.96
CA ILE A 1103 18.85 15.99 -3.32
C ILE A 1103 18.12 14.73 -3.79
N ALA A 1104 17.72 13.86 -2.85
CA ALA A 1104 16.97 12.65 -3.16
C ALA A 1104 15.58 12.95 -3.75
N GLU A 1105 15.06 14.18 -3.58
CA GLU A 1105 13.78 14.59 -4.16
C GLU A 1105 13.88 14.76 -5.68
N ILE A 1106 14.98 15.33 -6.20
CA ILE A 1106 15.21 15.44 -7.65
C ILE A 1106 15.24 14.05 -8.28
N TYR A 1107 16.04 13.15 -7.69
CA TYR A 1107 16.12 11.76 -8.11
C TYR A 1107 14.76 11.05 -8.04
N THR A 1108 13.97 11.30 -6.99
CA THR A 1108 12.63 10.72 -6.84
C THR A 1108 11.70 11.18 -7.97
N TRP A 1109 11.71 12.47 -8.32
CA TRP A 1109 10.91 12.97 -9.45
C TRP A 1109 11.39 12.41 -10.78
N GLN A 1110 12.71 12.27 -10.98
CA GLN A 1110 13.25 11.61 -12.17
C GLN A 1110 12.83 10.13 -12.25
N ARG A 1111 12.79 9.40 -11.13
CA ARG A 1111 12.27 8.02 -11.10
C ARG A 1111 10.78 7.93 -11.43
N TYR A 1112 9.98 8.90 -11.02
CA TYR A 1112 8.57 8.93 -11.39
C TYR A 1112 8.36 9.17 -12.89
N LEU A 1113 9.14 10.10 -13.47
CA LEU A 1113 8.83 10.67 -14.79
C LEU A 1113 9.66 10.08 -15.92
N GLN A 1114 10.90 9.65 -15.64
CA GLN A 1114 11.88 9.25 -16.65
C GLN A 1114 12.77 8.07 -16.20
N TYR A 1115 12.20 7.06 -15.53
CA TYR A 1115 12.96 5.91 -15.02
C TYR A 1115 13.78 5.19 -16.10
N ASP A 1116 13.21 4.96 -17.28
CA ASP A 1116 13.92 4.30 -18.40
C ASP A 1116 15.14 5.10 -18.88
N GLN A 1117 15.06 6.43 -18.81
CA GLN A 1117 16.18 7.31 -19.15
C GLN A 1117 17.32 7.22 -18.14
N LEU A 1118 17.01 6.93 -16.88
CA LEU A 1118 18.02 6.66 -15.86
C LEU A 1118 18.69 5.28 -16.07
N LEU A 1119 17.91 4.28 -16.50
CA LEU A 1119 18.42 2.93 -16.80
C LEU A 1119 19.40 2.96 -17.97
N LEU A 1120 19.03 3.59 -19.09
CA LEU A 1120 19.87 3.70 -20.28
C LEU A 1120 21.22 4.40 -20.02
N ARG A 1121 21.26 5.27 -19.02
CA ARG A 1121 22.46 6.02 -18.62
C ARG A 1121 23.25 5.37 -17.47
N GLY A 1122 22.83 4.20 -16.99
CA GLY A 1122 23.50 3.49 -15.89
C GLY A 1122 23.45 4.24 -14.55
N ILE A 1123 22.41 5.05 -14.32
CA ILE A 1123 22.21 5.88 -13.11
C ILE A 1123 20.80 5.70 -12.51
N ALA A 1124 20.17 4.54 -12.76
CA ALA A 1124 18.88 4.18 -12.17
C ALA A 1124 18.95 3.79 -10.69
N HIS A 1125 20.15 3.57 -10.16
CA HIS A 1125 20.42 3.41 -8.73
C HIS A 1125 20.80 4.74 -8.12
N PHE A 1126 20.32 5.00 -6.91
CA PHE A 1126 20.56 6.28 -6.24
C PHE A 1126 22.06 6.51 -6.03
N ASP A 1127 22.81 5.48 -5.65
CA ASP A 1127 24.24 5.61 -5.37
C ASP A 1127 25.03 5.94 -6.66
N ALA A 1128 24.68 5.34 -7.81
CA ALA A 1128 25.25 5.69 -9.11
C ALA A 1128 24.91 7.13 -9.52
N TRP A 1129 23.64 7.52 -9.34
CA TRP A 1129 23.17 8.88 -9.60
C TRP A 1129 23.88 9.92 -8.72
N ALA A 1130 23.99 9.65 -7.42
CA ALA A 1130 24.64 10.52 -6.44
C ALA A 1130 26.13 10.70 -6.79
N ARG A 1131 26.87 9.62 -7.10
CA ARG A 1131 28.29 9.71 -7.49
C ARG A 1131 28.53 10.53 -8.76
N MET A 1132 27.54 10.61 -9.64
CA MET A 1132 27.61 11.43 -10.85
C MET A 1132 27.37 12.91 -10.54
N PHE A 1133 26.34 13.21 -9.75
CA PHE A 1133 25.80 14.56 -9.61
C PHE A 1133 26.10 15.27 -8.31
N GLY A 1134 26.72 14.64 -7.33
CA GLY A 1134 27.23 15.42 -6.21
C GLY A 1134 28.25 14.77 -5.32
N ASP A 1135 28.67 15.59 -4.37
CA ASP A 1135 29.72 15.33 -3.42
C ASP A 1135 29.22 15.56 -1.99
N GLU A 1136 29.73 14.73 -1.09
CA GLU A 1136 29.57 14.87 0.35
C GLU A 1136 30.48 15.98 0.88
N ILE A 1137 29.91 16.88 1.68
CA ILE A 1137 30.66 17.87 2.45
C ILE A 1137 30.39 17.64 3.92
N THR A 1138 31.45 17.54 4.72
CA THR A 1138 31.36 17.57 6.18
C THR A 1138 31.45 19.01 6.67
N LEU A 1139 30.37 19.50 7.27
CA LEU A 1139 30.32 20.82 7.90
C LEU A 1139 30.32 20.69 9.43
N LEU A 1140 30.88 21.69 10.11
CA LEU A 1140 30.74 21.85 11.54
C LEU A 1140 29.42 22.58 11.83
N GLU A 1141 28.47 21.89 12.45
CA GLU A 1141 27.19 22.45 12.88
C GLU A 1141 27.17 22.57 14.41
N MET A 1142 26.53 23.63 14.93
CA MET A 1142 26.36 23.77 16.36
C MET A 1142 25.38 22.70 16.87
N LYS A 1143 25.71 22.03 17.99
CA LYS A 1143 24.79 21.04 18.58
C LYS A 1143 23.46 21.73 18.96
N PRO A 1144 22.31 21.03 18.93
CA PRO A 1144 21.01 21.59 19.34
C PRO A 1144 20.98 22.15 20.77
N SER A 1145 21.90 21.71 21.63
CA SER A 1145 22.11 22.20 22.99
C SER A 1145 22.84 23.55 23.08
N GLY A 1146 23.36 24.08 21.96
CA GLY A 1146 24.23 25.27 21.95
C GLY A 1146 25.64 25.05 22.51
N THR A 1147 25.92 23.86 23.05
CA THR A 1147 27.19 23.50 23.70
C THR A 1147 28.05 22.65 22.76
N GLY A 1148 28.84 23.34 21.92
CA GLY A 1148 29.87 22.72 21.08
C GLY A 1148 29.46 22.45 19.63
N TRP A 1149 30.40 21.88 18.87
CA TRP A 1149 30.28 21.63 17.43
C TRP A 1149 30.15 20.14 17.15
N ARG A 1150 29.32 19.78 16.18
CA ARG A 1150 29.15 18.43 15.63
C ARG A 1150 29.50 18.49 14.14
N GLN A 1151 30.37 17.60 13.69
CA GLN A 1151 30.56 17.40 12.27
C GLN A 1151 29.33 16.68 11.70
N ASN A 1152 28.66 17.30 10.75
CA ASN A 1152 27.56 16.72 10.00
C ASN A 1152 27.95 16.66 8.53
N THR A 1153 27.95 15.46 7.97
CA THR A 1153 28.14 15.24 6.54
C THR A 1153 26.80 15.39 5.83
N ARG A 1154 26.76 16.24 4.80
CA ARG A 1154 25.58 16.47 3.96
C ARG A 1154 25.96 16.38 2.49
N PHE A 1155 24.97 15.99 1.68
CA PHE A 1155 25.06 16.03 0.24
C PHE A 1155 24.72 17.45 -0.23
N MET A 1156 25.73 18.30 -0.52
CA MET A 1156 25.50 19.73 -0.80
C MET A 1156 26.14 20.26 -2.08
N ARG A 1157 27.23 19.68 -2.57
CA ARG A 1157 27.89 20.18 -3.78
C ARG A 1157 27.41 19.39 -5.00
N PHE A 1158 26.95 20.11 -6.02
CA PHE A 1158 26.59 19.51 -7.29
C PHE A 1158 27.79 19.47 -8.24
N ASN A 1159 27.98 18.32 -8.87
CA ASN A 1159 28.90 18.11 -9.98
C ASN A 1159 28.08 17.97 -11.27
N ASN A 1160 28.65 18.35 -12.42
CA ASN A 1160 28.00 18.19 -13.73
C ASN A 1160 26.57 18.81 -13.76
N VAL A 1161 26.43 20.02 -13.20
CA VAL A 1161 25.13 20.68 -12.99
C VAL A 1161 24.41 20.97 -14.30
N GLY A 1162 25.17 21.27 -15.36
CA GLY A 1162 24.62 21.52 -16.69
C GLY A 1162 23.86 20.30 -17.22
N GLU A 1163 24.41 19.11 -17.04
CA GLU A 1163 23.82 17.84 -17.47
C GLU A 1163 22.62 17.50 -16.60
N LEU A 1164 22.73 17.67 -15.27
CA LEU A 1164 21.61 17.46 -14.35
C LEU A 1164 20.41 18.34 -14.70
N ASN A 1165 20.65 19.64 -14.93
CA ASN A 1165 19.60 20.59 -15.30
C ASN A 1165 18.99 20.21 -16.64
N ARG A 1166 19.80 19.91 -17.66
CA ARG A 1166 19.28 19.47 -18.97
C ARG A 1166 18.45 18.21 -18.88
N MET A 1167 18.83 17.25 -18.03
CA MET A 1167 18.07 16.03 -17.75
C MET A 1167 16.78 16.30 -16.99
N PHE A 1168 16.79 17.22 -16.03
CA PHE A 1168 15.62 17.54 -15.24
C PHE A 1168 14.61 18.40 -16.02
N GLU A 1169 15.07 19.36 -16.81
CA GLU A 1169 14.26 20.21 -17.70
C GLU A 1169 13.50 19.42 -18.77
N GLN A 1170 13.89 18.18 -19.08
CA GLN A 1170 13.16 17.29 -20.00
C GLN A 1170 11.78 16.93 -19.46
N VAL A 1171 11.68 16.79 -18.14
CA VAL A 1171 10.44 16.39 -17.47
C VAL A 1171 9.83 17.55 -16.69
N ALA A 1172 10.62 18.51 -16.21
CA ALA A 1172 10.14 19.61 -15.40
C ALA A 1172 9.87 20.87 -16.22
N ASP A 1173 8.66 21.41 -16.09
CA ASP A 1173 8.29 22.77 -16.49
C ASP A 1173 8.23 23.67 -15.24
N MET A 1174 9.24 24.53 -15.10
CA MET A 1174 9.46 25.35 -13.91
C MET A 1174 9.06 26.81 -14.16
N GLN A 1175 8.09 27.30 -13.40
CA GLN A 1175 7.60 28.69 -13.47
C GLN A 1175 7.52 29.28 -12.06
N THR A 1176 8.63 29.88 -11.62
CA THR A 1176 8.78 30.44 -10.25
C THR A 1176 8.98 31.95 -10.23
N ASP A 1177 9.21 32.58 -11.38
CA ASP A 1177 9.45 34.02 -11.49
C ASP A 1177 8.22 34.75 -12.07
N PRO A 1178 7.47 35.50 -11.25
CA PRO A 1178 6.26 36.21 -11.70
C PRO A 1178 6.56 37.32 -12.70
N THR A 1179 7.79 37.86 -12.70
CA THR A 1179 8.18 38.94 -13.62
C THR A 1179 8.30 38.45 -15.06
N LYS A 1180 8.78 37.20 -15.26
CA LYS A 1180 8.84 36.54 -16.57
C LYS A 1180 7.45 36.31 -17.17
N LEU A 1181 6.40 36.32 -16.34
CA LEU A 1181 5.01 36.16 -16.74
C LEU A 1181 4.24 37.48 -16.86
N GLY A 1182 4.92 38.62 -16.70
CA GLY A 1182 4.30 39.94 -16.71
C GLY A 1182 3.29 40.15 -15.55
N ILE A 1183 3.43 39.41 -14.45
CA ILE A 1183 2.58 39.56 -13.26
C ILE A 1183 3.17 40.65 -12.38
N VAL A 1184 2.42 41.74 -12.19
CA VAL A 1184 2.80 42.82 -11.27
C VAL A 1184 2.27 42.49 -9.88
N LEU A 1185 3.17 42.08 -8.98
CA LEU A 1185 2.85 41.87 -7.57
C LEU A 1185 2.84 43.19 -6.79
N PRO A 1186 2.02 43.34 -5.74
CA PRO A 1186 2.10 44.49 -4.83
C PRO A 1186 3.49 44.60 -4.18
N ALA A 1187 3.96 45.83 -3.93
CA ALA A 1187 5.22 46.04 -3.23
C ALA A 1187 5.15 45.53 -1.78
N ILE A 1188 6.18 44.81 -1.35
CA ILE A 1188 6.32 44.40 0.06
C ILE A 1188 6.50 45.66 0.91
N GLN A 1189 5.67 45.83 1.95
CA GLN A 1189 5.78 46.96 2.86
C GLN A 1189 7.15 46.94 3.55
N GLY A 1190 7.97 47.97 3.33
CA GLY A 1190 9.35 48.04 3.84
C GLY A 1190 10.42 47.40 2.94
N GLY A 1191 10.05 46.88 1.76
CA GLY A 1191 10.98 46.38 0.74
C GLY A 1191 11.53 44.96 0.94
N ALA A 1192 11.45 44.42 2.16
CA ALA A 1192 11.87 43.05 2.48
C ALA A 1192 11.06 42.47 3.64
N PRO A 1193 10.97 41.12 3.77
CA PRO A 1193 10.47 40.48 4.97
C PRO A 1193 11.28 40.93 6.21
N VAL A 1194 10.60 41.32 7.29
CA VAL A 1194 11.25 41.72 8.55
C VAL A 1194 11.26 40.52 9.49
N GLY A 1195 12.44 39.95 9.74
CA GLY A 1195 12.64 38.98 10.81
C GLY A 1195 12.57 39.67 12.16
N ILE A 1196 11.72 39.18 13.07
CA ILE A 1196 11.63 39.68 14.45
C ILE A 1196 12.41 38.73 15.33
N GLU A 1197 13.63 39.12 15.73
CA GLU A 1197 14.39 38.42 16.75
C GLU A 1197 13.81 38.75 18.12
N ALA A 1198 13.36 37.72 18.85
CA ALA A 1198 12.90 37.84 20.22
C ALA A 1198 13.98 37.30 21.16
N GLU A 1199 14.37 38.08 22.18
CA GLU A 1199 15.30 37.58 23.19
C GLU A 1199 14.68 36.42 23.98
N PRO A 1200 15.41 35.30 24.16
CA PRO A 1200 14.91 34.16 24.93
C PRO A 1200 14.73 34.56 26.40
N SER A 1201 13.63 34.12 27.01
CA SER A 1201 13.39 34.36 28.43
C SER A 1201 14.37 33.56 29.31
N ARG A 1202 14.63 34.04 30.54
CA ARG A 1202 15.45 33.31 31.52
C ARG A 1202 14.91 31.91 31.82
N ASP A 1203 13.58 31.76 31.86
CA ASP A 1203 12.94 30.47 32.09
C ASP A 1203 13.17 29.50 30.92
N PHE A 1204 13.15 30.00 29.68
CA PHE A 1204 13.46 29.21 28.50
C PHE A 1204 14.92 28.73 28.49
N LEU A 1205 15.87 29.61 28.79
CA LEU A 1205 17.30 29.25 28.88
C LEU A 1205 17.55 28.20 29.97
N SER A 1206 16.95 28.38 31.15
CA SER A 1206 17.06 27.42 32.26
C SER A 1206 16.47 26.05 31.89
N HIS A 1207 15.36 26.04 31.14
CA HIS A 1207 14.76 24.81 30.65
C HIS A 1207 15.63 24.11 29.60
N MET A 1208 16.26 24.88 28.71
CA MET A 1208 17.20 24.35 27.71
C MET A 1208 18.45 23.73 28.36
N GLU A 1209 19.02 24.35 29.39
CA GLU A 1209 20.14 23.79 30.16
C GLU A 1209 19.76 22.45 30.82
N LEU A 1210 18.59 22.40 31.47
CA LEU A 1210 18.07 21.15 32.04
C LEU A 1210 17.93 20.04 30.99
N LEU A 1211 17.42 20.38 29.80
CA LEU A 1211 17.28 19.41 28.70
C LEU A 1211 18.65 18.95 28.18
N ALA A 1212 19.63 19.85 28.09
CA ALA A 1212 20.99 19.52 27.69
C ALA A 1212 21.67 18.59 28.70
N ASP A 1213 21.54 18.88 30.00
CA ASP A 1213 22.08 18.02 31.06
C ASP A 1213 21.45 16.63 31.05
N ARG A 1214 20.14 16.54 30.83
CA ARG A 1214 19.43 15.24 30.71
C ARG A 1214 19.85 14.47 29.48
N ALA A 1215 20.09 15.14 28.35
CA ALA A 1215 20.55 14.49 27.13
C ALA A 1215 21.97 13.94 27.30
N ASN A 1216 22.88 14.73 27.89
CA ASN A 1216 24.26 14.31 28.16
C ASN A 1216 24.36 13.17 29.19
N ALA A 1217 23.34 12.94 30.01
CA ALA A 1217 23.29 11.81 30.95
C ALA A 1217 22.74 10.51 30.34
N LEU A 1218 22.22 10.56 29.12
CA LEU A 1218 21.69 9.41 28.36
C LEU A 1218 22.69 8.87 27.32
N ASP A 1219 23.63 9.70 26.88
CA ASP A 1219 24.82 9.33 26.10
C ASP A 1219 25.93 8.81 27.04
#